data_AF-A0A7V4MHJ6-F1
#
_entry.id   AF-A0A7V4MHJ6-F1
#
_cell.length_a   1.000
_cell.length_b   1.000
_cell.length_c   1.000
_cell.angle_alpha   90.00
_cell.angle_beta   90.00
_cell.angle_gamma   90.00
#
_symmetry.space_group_name_H-M   'P 1'
#
loop_
_entity.id
_entity.type
_entity.pdbx_description
1 polymer ?
#
loop_
_entity_poly.entity_id
_entity_poly.type
_entity_poly.pdbx_seq_one_letter_code
_entity_poly.pdbx_strand_id
1 'polypeptide(L)'
;MTATRRFTRAAAAMMALAAAGFAVPGGAAVISVNFMQTAGQALTNAWGLTNQGTVVGGWVNLNQINNSNALPFANGAPSTVNLTGTSVPGWAVGNAAYAGTPLVGGKACYSTTVPASRPTFTLANLNANFPSGCKVIVYVSGFLTATNSFITDGATTFFYRAATNATEITNALSAGLLQTTQTTDLGNANNPLAQYAVFGEPALLTNDVITFTLGTAVGAGSWIAGFQIVGASASEPPPRLLTSEGFAADRYTPGVSLINNSTLGFGYDGPWTGFGGQVRILSNNLVYPGYGNDGAHRVQLTNNSAIRRQFLTGNNGPLGNYFDTNGLLSVSRNGAPLYLAFLVAAPTNEAPGGNFSLYNGDYTLTNRFFMVQLQTTNPFPLTATVPSGATPQTLGANNNAANLVVARFDFAGANGAVRLWLNPATTGVEPPPQALFTNVAIAFDRLQLTHGFANFAVEFDEIRFGNDWASTVRSNGLATLPGVQTLVGMRGLPPSPLGGTNYPREFFPFVDAFGQYRHLEWTNKVRSILELPQRATDEAADLAANSGPAQWCEYGGWLNGPQLAATGVFRVQKYLGNWWFVCPHGHLFWSHGVTGVNAPGVPTGVTARQNYFANLPLPGDADAAYLASTASPVASGYYTGLQPLAMDFMAANALRKYGPNWPDLTRELHHTRLRSWGLNTIGSWTTTNTYLLRRTPYARVLFPFVGGINGDGRMPDYFNPAFATALTNALGGPERNDPWCLGFYVNNEPEWTRPGMFPDIKEVGLTTLAAVSSSHAKAAFRDQLTAKYGTIGALNAQWGASYASWTDFLNQRTTFPDGTSGDADLNAFYRNYAEQFFRTSGAVIRGYTSNLFLGSRFAGQPHVEAARACTNHVDVASFNSYNNTVGVLAGLEADLPLLNTEHNFCAPDSGLFWEGLNLVSNQAQRATRYTTHFNSAVNSARFVGQHWFQFLDRSTTGILNSDADGNNNNGLVDVTDTPYAPLIGAIRNAGQVMYAQRFGTTPPTLTAFTNRTISVNSSTGPITFTIGDDLTPVGSLALSRESSNTNLVPLANIIFGGSGSNRTVTVTPATGQTGTATLTVIVTDAQGARGFATFELSVVPAAPNPPAFSGPSLSNQLFKVSITGDVGADYYLQASTNLVNWQTVFTNLNATPPFIWEDPQTTNFSRRFYRVLLEP
;
A
#
# COMPACT_ATOMS: atom_id res chain seq x y z
N MET A 1 -14.30 -23.77 48.54
CA MET A 1 -13.84 -24.48 47.33
C MET A 1 -13.95 -23.67 46.02
N THR A 2 -14.22 -22.37 46.08
CA THR A 2 -14.49 -21.53 44.88
C THR A 2 -13.31 -20.66 44.44
N ALA A 3 -12.27 -20.49 45.27
CA ALA A 3 -11.08 -19.69 44.95
C ALA A 3 -10.02 -20.50 44.15
N THR A 4 -9.83 -21.78 44.47
CA THR A 4 -8.86 -22.65 43.77
C THR A 4 -9.23 -22.85 42.29
N ARG A 5 -10.53 -22.94 41.95
CA ARG A 5 -11.00 -23.02 40.55
C ARG A 5 -10.88 -21.71 39.75
N ARG A 6 -10.69 -20.56 40.43
CA ARG A 6 -10.60 -19.23 39.79
C ARG A 6 -9.18 -18.87 39.35
N PHE A 7 -8.15 -19.39 40.03
CA PHE A 7 -6.74 -19.12 39.68
C PHE A 7 -6.13 -20.09 38.66
N THR A 8 -6.56 -21.36 38.64
CA THR A 8 -6.12 -22.33 37.63
C THR A 8 -6.57 -21.96 36.22
N ARG A 9 -7.68 -21.21 36.08
CA ARG A 9 -8.20 -20.75 34.78
C ARG A 9 -7.48 -19.52 34.23
N ALA A 10 -6.96 -18.63 35.08
CA ALA A 10 -6.10 -17.52 34.66
C ALA A 10 -4.72 -18.01 34.20
N ALA A 11 -4.16 -19.02 34.89
CA ALA A 11 -2.95 -19.71 34.44
C ALA A 11 -3.16 -20.47 33.12
N ALA A 12 -4.33 -21.10 32.93
CA ALA A 12 -4.70 -21.75 31.68
C ALA A 12 -4.95 -20.75 30.53
N ALA A 13 -5.50 -19.56 30.81
CA ALA A 13 -5.65 -18.49 29.82
C ALA A 13 -4.29 -17.92 29.39
N MET A 14 -3.33 -17.78 30.31
CA MET A 14 -1.95 -17.37 29.98
C MET A 14 -1.17 -18.46 29.22
N MET A 15 -1.39 -19.76 29.53
CA MET A 15 -0.85 -20.86 28.73
C MET A 15 -1.53 -20.96 27.35
N ALA A 16 -2.82 -20.65 27.24
CA ALA A 16 -3.54 -20.64 25.97
C ALA A 16 -3.10 -19.47 25.07
N LEU A 17 -2.76 -18.31 25.64
CA LEU A 17 -2.15 -17.19 24.90
C LEU A 17 -0.70 -17.50 24.44
N ALA A 18 0.06 -18.29 25.21
CA ALA A 18 1.37 -18.79 24.77
C ALA A 18 1.27 -19.93 23.74
N ALA A 19 0.20 -20.73 23.79
CA ALA A 19 -0.06 -21.82 22.84
C ALA A 19 -0.75 -21.36 21.55
N ALA A 20 -1.38 -20.18 21.54
CA ALA A 20 -2.07 -19.59 20.38
C ALA A 20 -1.12 -18.93 19.34
N GLY A 21 0.17 -19.29 19.33
CA GLY A 21 1.00 -19.12 18.14
C GLY A 21 1.93 -17.90 18.09
N PHE A 22 2.63 -17.57 19.18
CA PHE A 22 3.93 -16.88 19.05
C PHE A 22 5.04 -17.91 18.81
N ALA A 23 5.02 -18.56 17.64
CA ALA A 23 6.22 -19.18 17.11
C ALA A 23 7.05 -18.08 16.45
N VAL A 24 8.22 -17.79 17.01
CA VAL A 24 9.14 -16.77 16.50
C VAL A 24 9.82 -17.28 15.23
N PRO A 25 9.61 -16.66 14.06
CA PRO A 25 10.35 -17.01 12.86
C PRO A 25 11.77 -16.44 12.96
N GLY A 26 12.79 -17.24 12.62
CA GLY A 26 14.16 -16.74 12.45
C GLY A 26 15.09 -16.78 13.67
N GLY A 27 14.82 -17.62 14.68
CA GLY A 27 15.81 -17.87 15.75
C GLY A 27 15.97 -16.75 16.78
N ALA A 28 15.04 -15.78 16.86
CA ALA A 28 15.00 -14.87 18.00
C ALA A 28 14.44 -15.58 19.25
N ALA A 29 15.22 -15.58 20.34
CA ALA A 29 14.88 -16.26 21.59
C ALA A 29 13.94 -15.39 22.45
N VAL A 30 12.86 -15.99 22.96
CA VAL A 30 11.93 -15.37 23.91
C VAL A 30 12.14 -15.96 25.29
N ILE A 31 12.33 -15.10 26.30
CA ILE A 31 12.34 -15.53 27.71
C ILE A 31 11.08 -15.02 28.39
N SER A 32 10.35 -15.93 29.04
CA SER A 32 9.08 -15.66 29.73
C SER A 32 9.13 -16.21 31.16
N VAL A 33 8.87 -15.36 32.15
CA VAL A 33 8.86 -15.74 33.58
C VAL A 33 7.51 -15.42 34.21
N ASN A 34 6.92 -16.43 34.87
CA ASN A 34 5.60 -16.35 35.49
C ASN A 34 5.70 -16.47 37.01
N PHE A 35 5.10 -15.55 37.77
CA PHE A 35 5.29 -15.47 39.24
C PHE A 35 4.24 -16.23 40.07
N MET A 36 3.46 -17.13 39.47
CA MET A 36 2.37 -17.83 40.18
C MET A 36 2.78 -19.23 40.66
N GLN A 37 3.41 -19.33 41.84
CA GLN A 37 3.54 -20.62 42.54
C GLN A 37 3.33 -20.47 44.06
N THR A 38 2.68 -21.48 44.65
CA THR A 38 2.54 -21.65 46.11
C THR A 38 3.88 -22.01 46.75
N ALA A 39 4.10 -21.59 48.01
CA ALA A 39 5.32 -21.84 48.75
C ALA A 39 5.77 -23.32 48.69
N GLY A 40 7.04 -23.55 48.32
CA GLY A 40 7.67 -24.87 48.31
C GLY A 40 7.74 -25.59 46.95
N GLN A 41 7.36 -24.97 45.83
CA GLN A 41 7.60 -25.52 44.48
C GLN A 41 8.73 -24.79 43.74
N ALA A 42 9.45 -25.55 42.92
CA ALA A 42 10.48 -25.03 42.02
C ALA A 42 9.82 -24.34 40.81
N LEU A 43 10.32 -23.15 40.48
CA LEU A 43 9.94 -22.38 39.30
C LEU A 43 10.19 -23.21 38.03
N THR A 44 9.15 -23.44 37.22
CA THR A 44 9.26 -24.19 35.97
C THR A 44 9.35 -23.25 34.77
N ASN A 45 10.38 -23.43 33.94
CA ASN A 45 10.49 -22.81 32.62
C ASN A 45 10.01 -23.80 31.54
N ALA A 46 9.13 -23.37 30.64
CA ALA A 46 8.71 -24.17 29.48
C ALA A 46 9.73 -24.17 28.31
N TRP A 47 10.83 -23.41 28.42
CA TRP A 47 11.74 -23.09 27.30
C TRP A 47 13.24 -23.29 27.64
N GLY A 48 13.57 -24.24 28.53
CA GLY A 48 14.91 -24.86 28.54
C GLY A 48 16.05 -24.24 29.37
N LEU A 49 15.78 -23.61 30.52
CA LEU A 49 16.82 -23.22 31.50
C LEU A 49 16.87 -24.23 32.67
N THR A 50 18.03 -24.80 32.97
CA THR A 50 18.19 -26.00 33.84
C THR A 50 18.61 -25.76 35.29
N ASN A 51 18.70 -24.52 35.80
CA ASN A 51 19.05 -24.32 37.21
C ASN A 51 18.30 -23.13 37.84
N GLN A 52 17.39 -23.40 38.78
CA GLN A 52 16.73 -22.39 39.61
C GLN A 52 16.94 -22.78 41.08
N GLY A 53 17.50 -21.87 41.88
CA GLY A 53 17.86 -22.11 43.28
C GLY A 53 16.67 -22.35 44.22
N THR A 54 16.96 -22.70 45.48
CA THR A 54 15.97 -23.02 46.53
C THR A 54 15.55 -21.78 47.33
N VAL A 55 14.25 -21.61 47.59
CA VAL A 55 13.70 -20.52 48.43
C VAL A 55 13.93 -20.82 49.92
N VAL A 56 14.57 -19.92 50.67
CA VAL A 56 14.68 -19.98 52.14
C VAL A 56 14.11 -18.68 52.72
N GLY A 57 13.01 -18.77 53.46
CA GLY A 57 12.31 -17.62 54.08
C GLY A 57 10.87 -17.48 53.59
N GLY A 58 9.91 -17.75 54.49
CA GLY A 58 8.51 -18.03 54.15
C GLY A 58 7.73 -16.86 53.54
N TRP A 59 7.05 -17.15 52.44
CA TRP A 59 5.85 -16.42 52.05
C TRP A 59 4.68 -16.85 52.94
N VAL A 60 4.04 -15.91 53.64
CA VAL A 60 2.70 -16.13 54.20
C VAL A 60 1.67 -15.82 53.11
N ASN A 61 0.82 -16.81 52.86
CA ASN A 61 -0.28 -16.78 51.92
C ASN A 61 -1.38 -15.81 52.40
N LEU A 62 -1.75 -14.81 51.60
CA LEU A 62 -2.87 -13.91 51.91
C LEU A 62 -4.26 -14.54 51.69
N ASN A 63 -4.37 -15.84 51.40
CA ASN A 63 -5.68 -16.53 51.26
C ASN A 63 -6.34 -16.96 52.57
N GLN A 64 -5.85 -16.59 53.75
CA GLN A 64 -6.59 -16.76 55.01
C GLN A 64 -6.33 -15.64 56.01
N ILE A 65 -7.03 -14.50 55.89
CA ILE A 65 -7.37 -13.68 57.06
C ILE A 65 -8.82 -13.23 56.91
N ASN A 66 -9.74 -14.05 57.45
CA ASN A 66 -10.98 -13.51 57.99
C ASN A 66 -10.59 -12.62 59.17
N ASN A 67 -11.11 -11.39 59.18
CA ASN A 67 -11.28 -10.45 60.31
C ASN A 67 -10.30 -10.56 61.49
N SER A 68 -9.66 -9.42 61.80
CA SER A 68 -8.87 -9.12 63.02
C SER A 68 -7.48 -9.76 63.11
N ASN A 69 -6.45 -9.01 62.71
CA ASN A 69 -5.11 -8.87 63.31
C ASN A 69 -4.11 -8.44 62.23
N ALA A 70 -3.75 -7.15 62.23
CA ALA A 70 -2.72 -6.60 61.39
C ALA A 70 -1.33 -7.06 61.90
N LEU A 71 -0.49 -7.63 61.03
CA LEU A 71 0.93 -7.82 61.30
C LEU A 71 1.76 -6.71 60.63
N PRO A 72 2.80 -6.18 61.32
CA PRO A 72 3.46 -4.94 60.95
C PRO A 72 4.70 -5.23 60.10
N PHE A 73 4.75 -4.70 58.88
CA PHE A 73 6.02 -4.54 58.16
C PHE A 73 6.03 -3.17 57.49
N ALA A 74 7.06 -2.39 57.81
CA ALA A 74 7.21 -0.99 57.42
C ALA A 74 7.02 -0.75 55.91
N ASN A 75 6.43 0.40 55.58
CA ASN A 75 6.39 0.96 54.24
C ASN A 75 7.82 1.20 53.72
N GLY A 76 8.15 0.72 52.51
CA GLY A 76 9.25 1.32 51.73
C GLY A 76 10.53 0.55 51.42
N ALA A 77 10.60 -0.77 51.53
CA ALA A 77 11.80 -1.48 51.10
C ALA A 77 11.76 -1.85 49.59
N PRO A 78 12.79 -1.50 48.78
CA PRO A 78 12.90 -1.88 47.37
C PRO A 78 13.13 -3.38 47.20
N SER A 79 12.78 -3.96 46.05
CA SER A 79 13.00 -5.39 45.75
C SER A 79 13.61 -5.56 44.35
N THR A 80 14.71 -6.31 44.26
CA THR A 80 15.54 -6.45 43.05
C THR A 80 15.59 -7.91 42.60
N VAL A 81 15.40 -8.16 41.29
CA VAL A 81 15.43 -9.49 40.65
C VAL A 81 16.62 -9.56 39.68
N ASN A 82 17.61 -10.41 39.99
CA ASN A 82 18.80 -10.62 39.16
C ASN A 82 18.71 -11.93 38.39
N LEU A 83 18.98 -11.89 37.08
CA LEU A 83 18.93 -13.06 36.19
C LEU A 83 20.30 -13.75 36.13
N THR A 84 20.34 -15.07 36.24
CA THR A 84 21.54 -15.89 35.97
C THR A 84 21.23 -16.96 34.93
N GLY A 85 21.96 -16.99 33.82
CA GLY A 85 21.85 -18.01 32.79
C GLY A 85 23.20 -18.62 32.42
N THR A 86 23.22 -19.92 32.15
CA THR A 86 24.33 -20.61 31.46
C THR A 86 23.98 -20.79 29.99
N SER A 87 24.95 -20.55 29.11
CA SER A 87 24.86 -20.55 27.64
C SER A 87 24.04 -21.71 27.03
N VAL A 88 23.19 -21.38 26.05
CA VAL A 88 22.51 -22.34 25.15
C VAL A 88 23.34 -22.51 23.86
N PRO A 89 23.58 -23.73 23.35
CA PRO A 89 24.33 -23.94 22.11
C PRO A 89 23.71 -23.20 20.92
N GLY A 90 24.50 -22.36 20.23
CA GLY A 90 24.06 -21.50 19.12
C GLY A 90 24.41 -20.02 19.28
N TRP A 91 24.93 -19.62 20.44
CA TRP A 91 25.41 -18.26 20.70
C TRP A 91 26.94 -18.25 20.64
N ALA A 92 27.53 -17.36 19.83
CA ALA A 92 28.98 -17.22 19.75
C ALA A 92 29.57 -16.76 21.10
N VAL A 93 30.74 -17.31 21.41
CA VAL A 93 31.40 -17.38 22.73
C VAL A 93 31.84 -16.01 23.26
N GLY A 94 31.66 -15.76 24.57
CA GLY A 94 32.27 -14.62 25.26
C GLY A 94 32.00 -14.52 26.77
N ASN A 95 32.72 -15.34 27.55
CA ASN A 95 33.15 -15.15 28.95
C ASN A 95 32.37 -15.81 30.10
N ALA A 96 33.16 -16.45 30.97
CA ALA A 96 32.77 -17.33 32.07
C ALA A 96 32.99 -16.66 33.43
N ALA A 97 31.97 -15.97 33.92
CA ALA A 97 31.71 -15.64 35.32
C ALA A 97 30.21 -15.31 35.32
N TYR A 98 29.33 -15.86 36.14
CA TYR A 98 29.21 -15.63 37.57
C TYR A 98 28.23 -16.67 38.14
N ALA A 99 28.67 -17.41 39.15
CA ALA A 99 27.81 -18.27 39.96
C ALA A 99 27.61 -17.61 41.34
N GLY A 100 26.35 -17.50 41.77
CA GLY A 100 26.01 -17.29 43.19
C GLY A 100 25.61 -15.87 43.62
N THR A 101 24.43 -15.38 43.20
CA THR A 101 23.79 -14.27 43.92
C THR A 101 22.26 -14.48 43.99
N PRO A 102 21.65 -14.45 45.19
CA PRO A 102 20.27 -14.88 45.40
C PRO A 102 19.22 -13.85 44.95
N LEU A 103 18.07 -14.38 44.51
CA LEU A 103 16.82 -13.68 44.19
C LEU A 103 16.01 -13.37 45.44
N VAL A 104 15.55 -12.12 45.62
CA VAL A 104 14.58 -11.74 46.67
C VAL A 104 13.42 -10.95 46.04
N GLY A 105 12.20 -11.51 46.13
CA GLY A 105 10.97 -10.95 45.54
C GLY A 105 10.26 -9.93 46.42
N GLY A 106 9.54 -8.99 45.77
CA GLY A 106 8.88 -7.85 46.40
C GLY A 106 7.40 -8.01 46.78
N LYS A 107 7.01 -7.19 47.76
CA LYS A 107 5.76 -7.17 48.54
C LYS A 107 4.58 -6.53 47.78
N ALA A 108 3.35 -7.01 48.05
CA ALA A 108 2.11 -6.38 47.57
C ALA A 108 1.83 -5.06 48.32
N CYS A 109 1.39 -4.02 47.59
CA CYS A 109 0.93 -2.77 48.19
C CYS A 109 -0.52 -2.91 48.69
N TYR A 110 -0.68 -3.18 49.99
CA TYR A 110 -1.97 -3.08 50.69
C TYR A 110 -1.93 -1.86 51.60
N SER A 111 -2.48 -0.74 51.13
CA SER A 111 -2.78 0.39 51.99
C SER A 111 -4.06 1.08 51.51
N THR A 112 -4.89 1.51 52.45
CA THR A 112 -6.06 2.36 52.22
C THR A 112 -5.68 3.85 52.09
N THR A 113 -4.39 4.17 52.25
CA THR A 113 -3.78 5.51 52.09
C THR A 113 -2.48 5.41 51.28
N VAL A 114 -2.15 6.42 50.48
CA VAL A 114 -0.93 6.40 49.63
C VAL A 114 0.32 6.19 50.50
N PRO A 115 1.10 5.11 50.32
CA PRO A 115 2.31 4.89 51.11
C PRO A 115 3.37 5.97 50.84
N ALA A 116 4.14 6.36 51.87
CA ALA A 116 5.22 7.36 51.76
C ALA A 116 6.38 6.93 50.82
N SER A 117 6.41 5.67 50.40
CA SER A 117 7.50 5.04 49.65
C SER A 117 6.90 3.96 48.74
N ARG A 118 7.07 4.13 47.42
CA ARG A 118 6.40 3.30 46.40
C ARG A 118 7.19 2.00 46.14
N PRO A 119 6.50 0.86 45.93
CA PRO A 119 7.18 -0.40 45.65
C PRO A 119 7.84 -0.39 44.27
N THR A 120 9.07 -0.87 44.21
CA THR A 120 9.86 -0.98 42.98
C THR A 120 10.24 -2.43 42.67
N PHE A 121 10.36 -2.75 41.40
CA PHE A 121 10.77 -4.01 40.81
C PHE A 121 11.91 -3.73 39.84
N THR A 122 13.11 -4.24 40.15
CA THR A 122 14.28 -4.01 39.32
C THR A 122 14.69 -5.28 38.57
N LEU A 123 14.86 -5.18 37.25
CA LEU A 123 15.58 -6.13 36.41
C LEU A 123 17.01 -5.65 36.26
N ALA A 124 18.02 -6.49 36.53
CA ALA A 124 19.43 -6.13 36.39
C ALA A 124 20.22 -7.16 35.57
N ASN A 125 21.41 -6.76 35.10
CA ASN A 125 22.32 -7.53 34.24
C ASN A 125 21.72 -7.85 32.85
N LEU A 126 20.94 -6.93 32.28
CA LEU A 126 20.29 -7.14 30.98
C LEU A 126 21.28 -7.14 29.81
N ASN A 127 22.31 -6.28 29.84
CA ASN A 127 23.31 -6.18 28.78
C ASN A 127 24.32 -7.35 28.84
N ALA A 128 24.54 -7.93 30.02
CA ALA A 128 25.40 -9.11 30.20
C ALA A 128 24.75 -10.42 29.69
N ASN A 129 23.41 -10.46 29.62
CA ASN A 129 22.65 -11.66 29.26
C ASN A 129 21.92 -11.55 27.91
N PHE A 130 21.71 -10.35 27.37
CA PHE A 130 20.98 -10.10 26.12
C PHE A 130 21.64 -8.98 25.29
N PRO A 131 21.83 -9.14 23.97
CA PRO A 131 22.40 -8.09 23.12
C PRO A 131 21.48 -6.87 23.00
N SER A 132 22.05 -5.70 22.67
CA SER A 132 21.31 -4.45 22.43
C SER A 132 20.23 -4.65 21.37
N GLY A 133 18.99 -4.24 21.67
CA GLY A 133 17.85 -4.38 20.76
C GLY A 133 16.67 -5.19 21.29
N CYS A 134 16.77 -5.75 22.49
CA CYS A 134 15.63 -6.44 23.11
C CYS A 134 14.57 -5.48 23.66
N LYS A 135 13.32 -5.95 23.77
CA LYS A 135 12.17 -5.25 24.39
C LYS A 135 11.75 -5.99 25.66
N VAL A 136 11.28 -5.27 26.69
CA VAL A 136 10.73 -5.86 27.93
C VAL A 136 9.23 -5.61 28.01
N ILE A 137 8.47 -6.68 28.18
CA ILE A 137 7.02 -6.65 28.41
C ILE A 137 6.78 -7.01 29.87
N VAL A 138 6.08 -6.16 30.62
CA VAL A 138 5.74 -6.39 32.03
C VAL A 138 4.24 -6.59 32.16
N TYR A 139 3.83 -7.71 32.76
CA TYR A 139 2.43 -7.99 33.06
C TYR A 139 2.08 -7.47 34.44
N VAL A 140 0.99 -6.72 34.54
CA VAL A 140 0.51 -6.07 35.76
C VAL A 140 -0.96 -6.43 36.02
N SER A 141 -1.34 -6.50 37.30
CA SER A 141 -2.70 -6.78 37.70
C SER A 141 -3.05 -6.03 39.00
N GLY A 142 -4.34 -5.86 39.27
CA GLY A 142 -4.81 -5.19 40.48
C GLY A 142 -6.32 -5.24 40.68
N PHE A 143 -6.77 -4.98 41.92
CA PHE A 143 -8.17 -5.05 42.30
C PHE A 143 -9.04 -3.99 41.61
N LEU A 144 -10.34 -4.31 41.41
CA LEU A 144 -11.31 -3.43 40.75
C LEU A 144 -11.51 -2.07 41.39
N THR A 145 -11.32 -2.01 42.71
CA THR A 145 -11.55 -0.82 43.52
C THR A 145 -10.37 0.14 43.53
N ALA A 146 -9.24 -0.21 42.91
CA ALA A 146 -8.08 0.66 42.79
C ALA A 146 -8.25 1.66 41.62
N THR A 147 -8.02 2.94 41.89
CA THR A 147 -8.06 4.02 40.88
C THR A 147 -6.70 4.72 40.81
N ASN A 148 -6.38 5.28 39.64
CA ASN A 148 -5.07 5.87 39.31
C ASN A 148 -3.90 4.88 39.55
N SER A 149 -4.05 3.64 39.09
CA SER A 149 -3.00 2.62 39.17
C SER A 149 -2.06 2.72 37.98
N PHE A 150 -0.76 2.75 38.23
CA PHE A 150 0.27 2.89 37.20
C PHE A 150 1.54 2.12 37.51
N ILE A 151 2.32 1.89 36.46
CA ILE A 151 3.69 1.35 36.50
C ILE A 151 4.60 2.26 35.69
N THR A 152 5.79 2.59 36.20
CA THR A 152 6.75 3.45 35.51
C THR A 152 8.17 2.97 35.66
N ASP A 153 9.01 3.09 34.63
CA ASP A 153 10.46 2.85 34.74
C ASP A 153 11.27 4.12 35.10
N GLY A 154 10.58 5.23 35.42
CA GLY A 154 11.17 6.55 35.66
C GLY A 154 11.24 7.45 34.43
N ALA A 155 11.20 6.90 33.22
CA ALA A 155 11.14 7.65 31.95
C ALA A 155 9.74 7.59 31.32
N THR A 156 9.08 6.45 31.45
CA THR A 156 7.80 6.11 30.83
C THR A 156 6.83 5.66 31.92
N THR A 157 5.60 6.19 31.94
CA THR A 157 4.58 5.84 32.96
C THR A 157 3.31 5.30 32.33
N PHE A 158 2.98 4.03 32.55
CA PHE A 158 1.75 3.42 32.06
C PHE A 158 0.66 3.42 33.13
N PHE A 159 -0.47 4.07 32.84
CA PHE A 159 -1.68 3.96 33.65
C PHE A 159 -2.55 2.83 33.12
N TYR A 160 -2.91 1.88 33.97
CA TYR A 160 -3.70 0.70 33.58
C TYR A 160 -5.11 0.70 34.19
N ARG A 161 -5.46 1.73 34.97
CA ARG A 161 -6.84 2.04 35.41
C ARG A 161 -7.14 3.54 35.37
N ALA A 162 -8.40 3.87 35.05
CA ALA A 162 -8.84 5.22 34.68
C ALA A 162 -8.51 6.31 35.71
N ALA A 163 -8.01 7.43 35.19
CA ALA A 163 -7.87 8.70 35.90
C ALA A 163 -9.24 9.32 36.17
N THR A 164 -9.45 9.88 37.35
CA THR A 164 -10.79 10.38 37.77
C THR A 164 -11.00 11.88 37.55
N ASN A 165 -9.99 12.63 37.07
CA ASN A 165 -10.15 14.07 36.81
C ASN A 165 -9.36 14.59 35.58
N ALA A 166 -9.81 15.75 35.07
CA ALA A 166 -9.38 16.33 33.80
C ALA A 166 -7.91 16.79 33.75
N THR A 167 -7.35 17.23 34.87
CA THR A 167 -5.94 17.67 34.96
C THR A 167 -4.99 16.47 34.80
N GLU A 168 -5.34 15.33 35.40
CA GLU A 168 -4.56 14.08 35.30
C GLU A 168 -4.69 13.44 33.91
N ILE A 169 -5.85 13.55 33.27
CA ILE A 169 -6.08 13.11 31.88
C ILE A 169 -5.21 13.94 30.91
N THR A 170 -5.12 15.25 31.14
CA THR A 170 -4.29 16.15 30.31
C THR A 170 -2.80 15.78 30.39
N ASN A 171 -2.31 15.46 31.59
CA ASN A 171 -0.92 15.02 31.78
C ASN A 171 -0.67 13.61 31.21
N ALA A 172 -1.61 12.67 31.34
CA ALA A 172 -1.50 11.32 30.76
C ALA A 172 -1.57 11.29 29.23
N LEU A 173 -2.38 12.18 28.63
CA LEU A 173 -2.48 12.35 27.17
C LEU A 173 -1.25 13.04 26.58
N SER A 174 -0.66 14.00 27.30
CA SER A 174 0.57 14.68 26.87
C SER A 174 1.82 13.79 26.82
N ALA A 175 1.77 12.61 27.46
CA ALA A 175 2.87 11.65 27.52
C ALA A 175 2.68 10.40 26.61
N GLY A 176 1.56 10.28 25.88
CA GLY A 176 1.34 9.19 24.90
C GLY A 176 1.01 7.80 25.48
N LEU A 177 0.48 7.71 26.70
CA LEU A 177 0.51 6.48 27.50
C LEU A 177 -0.87 5.89 27.87
N LEU A 178 -1.65 5.52 26.86
CA LEU A 178 -2.84 4.66 27.03
C LEU A 178 -3.02 3.69 25.84
N GLN A 179 -2.37 2.53 25.90
CA GLN A 179 -2.75 1.36 25.11
C GLN A 179 -3.42 0.36 26.05
N THR A 180 -4.73 0.13 25.88
CA THR A 180 -5.41 -1.01 26.50
C THR A 180 -6.06 -1.85 25.42
N THR A 181 -5.50 -3.01 25.09
CA THR A 181 -6.27 -4.10 24.48
C THR A 181 -7.08 -4.74 25.61
N GLN A 182 -8.38 -4.47 25.68
CA GLN A 182 -9.29 -5.27 26.50
C GLN A 182 -9.56 -6.61 25.81
N THR A 183 -9.25 -7.72 26.47
CA THR A 183 -9.89 -9.01 26.18
C THR A 183 -11.03 -9.20 27.18
N THR A 184 -12.27 -9.18 26.72
CA THR A 184 -13.44 -9.54 27.54
C THR A 184 -13.68 -11.06 27.48
N ASP A 185 -13.79 -11.70 28.65
CA ASP A 185 -14.36 -13.05 28.79
C ASP A 185 -15.90 -12.96 28.84
N LEU A 186 -16.57 -13.87 28.12
CA LEU A 186 -18.00 -14.06 28.14
C LEU A 186 -18.41 -14.70 29.49
N GLY A 187 -18.52 -13.89 30.56
CA GLY A 187 -19.39 -14.23 31.70
C GLY A 187 -18.94 -13.96 33.14
N ASN A 188 -18.48 -12.76 33.52
CA ASN A 188 -18.71 -12.19 34.88
C ASN A 188 -18.36 -10.69 34.98
N ALA A 189 -19.24 -9.87 35.56
CA ALA A 189 -19.12 -8.40 35.61
C ALA A 189 -18.17 -7.83 36.70
N ASN A 190 -17.57 -8.67 37.56
CA ASN A 190 -16.90 -8.22 38.79
C ASN A 190 -15.38 -8.55 38.91
N ASN A 191 -14.64 -8.79 37.83
CA ASN A 191 -13.15 -8.85 37.89
C ASN A 191 -12.49 -8.74 36.48
N PRO A 192 -11.53 -7.82 36.24
CA PRO A 192 -10.81 -7.75 34.97
C PRO A 192 -9.58 -8.66 34.96
N LEU A 193 -9.31 -9.21 33.78
CA LEU A 193 -8.15 -10.04 33.42
C LEU A 193 -6.86 -9.20 33.42
N ALA A 194 -5.71 -9.88 33.56
CA ALA A 194 -4.38 -9.26 33.64
C ALA A 194 -4.11 -8.31 32.46
N GLN A 195 -3.53 -7.15 32.77
CA GLN A 195 -3.12 -6.14 31.78
C GLN A 195 -1.60 -6.21 31.58
N TYR A 196 -1.08 -5.70 30.47
CA TYR A 196 0.36 -5.67 30.22
C TYR A 196 0.79 -4.28 29.78
N ALA A 197 2.04 -3.93 30.08
CA ALA A 197 2.71 -2.72 29.66
C ALA A 197 4.00 -3.10 28.91
N VAL A 198 4.24 -2.46 27.76
CA VAL A 198 5.42 -2.71 26.93
C VAL A 198 6.35 -1.52 27.07
N PHE A 199 7.56 -1.74 27.56
CA PHE A 199 8.56 -0.68 27.75
C PHE A 199 9.66 -0.83 26.70
N GLY A 200 10.07 0.29 26.09
CA GLY A 200 11.16 0.34 25.09
C GLY A 200 10.77 0.76 23.66
N GLU A 201 9.76 1.62 23.49
CA GLU A 201 9.44 2.28 22.21
C GLU A 201 9.39 3.80 22.43
N PRO A 202 10.04 4.64 21.60
CA PRO A 202 10.82 4.31 20.40
C PRO A 202 12.29 3.94 20.68
N ALA A 203 12.71 3.91 21.96
CA ALA A 203 14.09 3.66 22.36
C ALA A 203 14.29 2.23 22.90
N LEU A 204 15.08 1.44 22.18
CA LEU A 204 15.55 0.11 22.58
C LEU A 204 16.28 0.17 23.94
N LEU A 205 16.25 -0.92 24.69
CA LEU A 205 16.89 -1.01 26.02
C LEU A 205 18.38 -0.70 25.93
N THR A 206 18.80 0.46 26.45
CA THR A 206 20.23 0.87 26.52
C THR A 206 20.88 0.60 27.87
N ASN A 207 20.08 0.28 28.89
CA ASN A 207 20.52 0.21 30.29
C ASN A 207 20.58 -1.23 30.79
N ASP A 208 21.68 -1.58 31.46
CA ASP A 208 21.92 -2.90 32.05
C ASP A 208 20.96 -3.22 33.22
N VAL A 209 20.33 -2.17 33.78
CA VAL A 209 19.37 -2.25 34.88
C VAL A 209 18.15 -1.40 34.55
N ILE A 210 16.95 -1.95 34.77
CA ILE A 210 15.67 -1.24 34.62
C ILE A 210 14.86 -1.43 35.89
N THR A 211 14.48 -0.33 36.53
CA THR A 211 13.67 -0.33 37.76
C THR A 211 12.27 0.19 37.48
N PHE A 212 11.28 -0.66 37.63
CA PHE A 212 9.87 -0.33 37.54
C PHE A 212 9.30 0.02 38.91
N THR A 213 8.59 1.12 39.03
CA THR A 213 7.87 1.56 40.23
C THR A 213 6.38 1.40 40.00
N LEU A 214 5.69 0.75 40.93
CA LEU A 214 4.24 0.64 40.93
C LEU A 214 3.64 1.72 41.84
N GLY A 215 2.51 2.31 41.43
CA GLY A 215 1.77 3.25 42.25
C GLY A 215 0.27 3.08 42.14
N THR A 216 -0.45 3.39 43.22
CA THR A 216 -1.92 3.52 43.26
C THR A 216 -2.26 4.78 44.07
N ALA A 217 -3.19 5.61 43.59
CA ALA A 217 -3.59 6.81 44.34
C ALA A 217 -4.70 6.53 45.37
N VAL A 218 -5.64 5.64 45.06
CA VAL A 218 -6.73 5.26 45.98
C VAL A 218 -7.08 3.78 45.82
N GLY A 219 -7.15 3.03 46.93
CA GLY A 219 -7.53 1.62 46.95
C GLY A 219 -6.35 0.63 46.98
N ALA A 220 -6.56 -0.52 47.61
CA ALA A 220 -5.51 -1.53 47.83
C ALA A 220 -5.28 -2.41 46.60
N GLY A 221 -4.00 -2.77 46.38
CA GLY A 221 -3.52 -3.98 45.68
C GLY A 221 -3.33 -3.86 44.16
N SER A 222 -2.14 -3.41 43.78
CA SER A 222 -1.53 -3.64 42.47
C SER A 222 -0.27 -4.50 42.61
N TRP A 223 -0.03 -5.39 41.64
CA TRP A 223 1.12 -6.29 41.63
C TRP A 223 1.58 -6.61 40.20
N ILE A 224 2.84 -7.03 40.06
CA ILE A 224 3.38 -7.57 38.80
C ILE A 224 3.04 -9.05 38.72
N ALA A 225 2.48 -9.47 37.58
CA ALA A 225 2.07 -10.84 37.32
C ALA A 225 3.15 -11.67 36.58
N GLY A 226 4.06 -11.02 35.86
CA GLY A 226 5.15 -11.65 35.09
C GLY A 226 5.90 -10.66 34.21
N PHE A 227 6.91 -11.13 33.47
CA PHE A 227 7.56 -10.33 32.43
C PHE A 227 8.12 -11.21 31.28
N GLN A 228 8.34 -10.60 30.11
CA GLN A 228 8.95 -11.20 28.93
C GLN A 228 10.07 -10.32 28.35
N ILE A 229 11.08 -10.95 27.75
CA ILE A 229 12.15 -10.28 26.98
C ILE A 229 12.13 -10.84 25.54
N VAL A 230 12.10 -9.94 24.54
CA VAL A 230 11.95 -10.28 23.12
C VAL A 230 13.04 -9.59 22.29
N GLY A 231 13.81 -10.33 21.48
CA GLY A 231 14.90 -9.79 20.66
C GLY A 231 14.43 -9.00 19.42
N ALA A 232 15.23 -8.02 18.98
CA ALA A 232 15.00 -7.33 17.71
C ALA A 232 15.54 -8.16 16.54
N SER A 233 14.66 -8.59 15.64
CA SER A 233 15.04 -8.90 14.27
C SER A 233 14.08 -8.26 13.28
N ALA A 234 14.66 -7.95 12.12
CA ALA A 234 14.14 -7.13 11.05
C ALA A 234 12.80 -7.62 10.47
N SER A 235 12.12 -6.68 9.82
CA SER A 235 10.96 -6.88 8.96
C SER A 235 10.99 -8.18 8.15
N GLU A 236 10.03 -9.07 8.37
CA GLU A 236 9.47 -9.97 7.33
C GLU A 236 8.01 -10.30 7.68
N PRO A 237 7.15 -10.47 6.66
CA PRO A 237 5.71 -10.70 6.82
C PRO A 237 5.42 -12.16 7.27
N PRO A 238 4.23 -12.45 7.81
CA PRO A 238 3.86 -13.80 8.24
C PRO A 238 3.91 -14.81 7.08
N PRO A 239 4.27 -16.09 7.32
CA PRO A 239 4.20 -17.15 6.32
C PRO A 239 2.76 -17.28 5.82
N ARG A 240 2.55 -16.90 4.57
CA ARG A 240 1.26 -17.05 3.88
C ARG A 240 1.08 -18.52 3.47
N LEU A 241 -0.13 -19.02 3.63
CA LEU A 241 -0.53 -20.36 3.18
C LEU A 241 -0.28 -20.48 1.67
N LEU A 242 0.48 -21.48 1.23
CA LEU A 242 0.63 -21.78 -0.19
C LEU A 242 -0.69 -22.41 -0.67
N THR A 243 -1.36 -21.82 -1.65
CA THR A 243 -2.66 -22.32 -2.16
C THR A 243 -2.45 -23.28 -3.32
N SER A 244 -3.42 -24.16 -3.59
CA SER A 244 -3.45 -24.95 -4.82
C SER A 244 -3.80 -24.07 -6.02
N GLU A 245 -3.37 -24.50 -7.20
CA GLU A 245 -3.57 -23.84 -8.48
C GLU A 245 -4.22 -24.85 -9.44
N GLY A 246 -5.50 -24.67 -9.75
CA GLY A 246 -6.29 -25.59 -10.57
C GLY A 246 -6.73 -25.02 -11.92
N PHE A 247 -7.26 -25.88 -12.80
CA PHE A 247 -8.05 -25.45 -13.96
C PHE A 247 -9.50 -25.22 -13.51
N ALA A 248 -9.73 -24.11 -12.81
CA ALA A 248 -11.03 -23.78 -12.21
C ALA A 248 -12.15 -23.61 -13.26
N ALA A 249 -13.39 -23.86 -12.82
CA ALA A 249 -14.59 -24.01 -13.65
C ALA A 249 -14.93 -22.80 -14.52
N ASP A 250 -14.47 -21.64 -14.08
CA ASP A 250 -14.93 -20.34 -14.47
C ASP A 250 -13.92 -19.60 -15.35
N ARG A 251 -12.69 -20.12 -15.49
CA ARG A 251 -11.75 -19.77 -16.57
C ARG A 251 -11.79 -20.73 -17.76
N TYR A 252 -12.28 -21.95 -17.60
CA TYR A 252 -12.15 -22.99 -18.63
C TYR A 252 -13.46 -23.73 -18.86
N THR A 253 -13.93 -23.76 -20.12
CA THR A 253 -15.11 -24.53 -20.49
C THR A 253 -14.71 -25.90 -21.04
N PRO A 254 -15.33 -27.02 -20.60
CA PRO A 254 -15.13 -28.33 -21.20
C PRO A 254 -15.32 -28.31 -22.71
N GLY A 255 -14.45 -29.03 -23.43
CA GLY A 255 -14.47 -29.14 -24.88
C GLY A 255 -13.74 -28.01 -25.63
N VAL A 256 -13.35 -26.93 -24.95
CA VAL A 256 -12.61 -25.81 -25.58
C VAL A 256 -11.12 -26.16 -25.70
N SER A 257 -10.52 -25.76 -26.83
CA SER A 257 -9.07 -25.89 -27.04
C SER A 257 -8.33 -24.63 -26.57
N LEU A 258 -7.22 -24.79 -25.84
CA LEU A 258 -6.41 -23.67 -25.33
C LEU A 258 -5.46 -23.05 -26.39
N ILE A 259 -5.72 -23.27 -27.67
CA ILE A 259 -4.82 -22.89 -28.77
C ILE A 259 -5.10 -21.44 -29.13
N ASN A 260 -4.22 -20.52 -28.73
CA ASN A 260 -4.20 -19.17 -29.31
C ASN A 260 -2.77 -18.81 -29.71
N ASN A 261 -2.60 -18.59 -31.02
CA ASN A 261 -1.34 -18.25 -31.66
C ASN A 261 -0.88 -16.84 -31.25
N SER A 262 0.37 -16.76 -30.80
CA SER A 262 1.31 -15.63 -30.96
C SER A 262 0.85 -14.21 -30.58
N THR A 263 1.18 -13.78 -29.35
CA THR A 263 2.14 -12.69 -29.08
C THR A 263 2.30 -12.54 -27.56
N LEU A 264 3.56 -12.45 -27.09
CA LEU A 264 3.95 -12.38 -25.68
C LEU A 264 3.45 -11.07 -25.05
N GLY A 265 2.25 -11.08 -24.48
CA GLY A 265 1.80 -10.11 -23.49
C GLY A 265 2.26 -10.55 -22.11
N PHE A 266 3.24 -9.84 -21.54
CA PHE A 266 3.68 -10.06 -20.16
C PHE A 266 2.62 -9.54 -19.18
N GLY A 267 1.63 -10.38 -18.90
CA GLY A 267 0.84 -10.30 -17.67
C GLY A 267 1.56 -11.09 -16.59
N TYR A 268 1.84 -10.48 -15.43
CA TYR A 268 2.48 -11.15 -14.29
C TYR A 268 1.60 -12.24 -13.64
N ASP A 269 0.36 -12.42 -14.10
CA ASP A 269 -0.51 -13.59 -13.88
C ASP A 269 -1.18 -13.95 -15.21
N GLY A 270 -0.85 -15.11 -15.79
CA GLY A 270 -1.33 -15.52 -17.12
C GLY A 270 -2.22 -16.76 -17.05
N PRO A 271 -3.32 -16.83 -17.83
CA PRO A 271 -4.08 -18.07 -18.00
C PRO A 271 -3.17 -19.17 -18.56
N TRP A 272 -3.56 -20.43 -18.38
CA TRP A 272 -2.87 -21.55 -19.03
C TRP A 272 -2.87 -21.35 -20.55
N THR A 273 -1.68 -21.34 -21.14
CA THR A 273 -1.50 -21.10 -22.58
C THR A 273 -1.14 -22.41 -23.28
N GLY A 274 -1.91 -22.78 -24.30
CA GLY A 274 -1.67 -23.97 -25.11
C GLY A 274 -0.80 -23.70 -26.34
N PHE A 275 0.07 -24.64 -26.68
CA PHE A 275 0.95 -24.61 -27.85
C PHE A 275 0.95 -25.97 -28.57
N GLY A 276 1.05 -25.96 -29.91
CA GLY A 276 1.20 -27.19 -30.70
C GLY A 276 -0.14 -27.90 -30.97
N GLY A 277 -0.14 -29.23 -30.79
CA GLY A 277 -1.27 -30.16 -31.02
C GLY A 277 -2.57 -29.84 -30.26
N GLN A 278 -3.45 -30.82 -30.08
CA GLN A 278 -4.74 -30.54 -29.44
C GLN A 278 -4.61 -30.54 -27.92
N VAL A 279 -4.75 -29.35 -27.34
CA VAL A 279 -4.92 -29.14 -25.90
C VAL A 279 -6.41 -28.95 -25.63
N ARG A 280 -7.06 -29.85 -24.87
CA ARG A 280 -8.50 -29.79 -24.60
C ARG A 280 -8.80 -29.82 -23.11
N ILE A 281 -9.81 -29.05 -22.70
CA ILE A 281 -10.40 -29.15 -21.36
C ILE A 281 -11.44 -30.28 -21.37
N LEU A 282 -11.39 -31.20 -20.42
CA LEU A 282 -12.36 -32.28 -20.28
C LEU A 282 -13.31 -32.00 -19.10
N SER A 283 -14.54 -32.48 -19.22
CA SER A 283 -15.44 -32.67 -18.09
C SER A 283 -14.95 -33.88 -17.28
N ASN A 284 -14.85 -33.73 -15.95
CA ASN A 284 -14.43 -34.70 -14.92
C ASN A 284 -13.05 -34.42 -14.31
N ASN A 285 -12.89 -34.85 -13.06
CA ASN A 285 -11.65 -34.76 -12.29
C ASN A 285 -10.92 -36.09 -12.29
N LEU A 286 -9.60 -36.06 -12.10
CA LEU A 286 -8.78 -37.22 -11.78
C LEU A 286 -8.91 -37.53 -10.29
N VAL A 287 -9.10 -38.81 -9.95
CA VAL A 287 -9.31 -39.25 -8.58
C VAL A 287 -8.14 -40.11 -8.15
N TYR A 288 -7.49 -39.71 -7.05
CA TYR A 288 -6.50 -40.55 -6.37
C TYR A 288 -7.01 -40.90 -4.95
N PRO A 289 -7.03 -42.19 -4.57
CA PRO A 289 -7.49 -42.63 -3.25
C PRO A 289 -6.79 -41.88 -2.09
N GLY A 290 -7.58 -41.22 -1.23
CA GLY A 290 -7.06 -40.44 -0.09
C GLY A 290 -6.63 -39.00 -0.40
N TYR A 291 -6.61 -38.61 -1.69
CA TYR A 291 -6.25 -37.27 -2.15
C TYR A 291 -7.43 -36.49 -2.76
N GLY A 292 -8.55 -37.16 -3.07
CA GLY A 292 -9.83 -36.51 -3.43
C GLY A 292 -9.99 -36.17 -4.91
N ASN A 293 -11.07 -35.45 -5.24
CA ASN A 293 -11.38 -34.94 -6.58
C ASN A 293 -11.24 -33.42 -6.53
N ASP A 294 -10.16 -32.84 -7.07
CA ASP A 294 -9.94 -31.39 -6.97
C ASP A 294 -9.62 -30.76 -8.32
N GLY A 295 -10.15 -29.55 -8.54
CA GLY A 295 -10.36 -28.97 -9.87
C GLY A 295 -11.80 -29.16 -10.33
N ALA A 296 -12.30 -28.34 -11.26
CA ALA A 296 -13.61 -28.58 -11.88
C ALA A 296 -13.48 -29.29 -13.24
N HIS A 297 -12.30 -29.16 -13.85
CA HIS A 297 -11.99 -29.62 -15.19
C HIS A 297 -10.54 -30.08 -15.26
N ARG A 298 -10.27 -31.17 -15.98
CA ARG A 298 -8.91 -31.64 -16.27
C ARG A 298 -8.49 -31.27 -17.68
N VAL A 299 -7.19 -31.13 -17.93
CA VAL A 299 -6.64 -30.87 -19.27
C VAL A 299 -6.09 -32.15 -19.89
N GLN A 300 -6.47 -32.38 -21.14
CA GLN A 300 -5.95 -33.44 -22.00
C GLN A 300 -5.03 -32.85 -23.06
N LEU A 301 -3.83 -33.39 -23.16
CA LEU A 301 -2.85 -33.08 -24.20
C LEU A 301 -2.80 -34.24 -25.19
N THR A 302 -3.01 -33.96 -26.49
CA THR A 302 -2.85 -34.92 -27.58
C THR A 302 -2.05 -34.33 -28.73
N ASN A 303 -1.36 -35.18 -29.49
CA ASN A 303 -0.36 -34.77 -30.49
C ASN A 303 0.77 -33.94 -29.84
N ASN A 304 1.79 -33.51 -30.59
CA ASN A 304 2.90 -32.71 -30.07
C ASN A 304 2.41 -31.36 -29.51
N SER A 305 2.01 -31.33 -28.24
CA SER A 305 1.27 -30.25 -27.60
C SER A 305 1.87 -29.92 -26.24
N ALA A 306 1.66 -28.69 -25.79
CA ALA A 306 2.13 -28.21 -24.51
C ALA A 306 1.15 -27.22 -23.90
N ILE A 307 1.12 -27.15 -22.56
CA ILE A 307 0.52 -26.04 -21.83
C ILE A 307 1.54 -25.41 -20.91
N ARG A 308 1.48 -24.08 -20.75
CA ARG A 308 2.41 -23.32 -19.92
C ARG A 308 1.69 -22.31 -19.04
N ARG A 309 2.29 -22.04 -17.89
CA ARG A 309 1.90 -20.98 -16.97
C ARG A 309 3.13 -20.36 -16.30
N GLN A 310 3.11 -19.05 -16.11
CA GLN A 310 4.09 -18.32 -15.29
C GLN A 310 3.56 -18.17 -13.86
N PHE A 311 4.44 -18.30 -12.88
CA PHE A 311 4.10 -18.16 -11.47
C PHE A 311 4.19 -16.70 -11.01
N LEU A 312 3.29 -16.30 -10.11
CA LEU A 312 3.29 -14.99 -9.47
C LEU A 312 4.39 -14.89 -8.42
N THR A 313 5.27 -13.89 -8.55
CA THR A 313 6.52 -13.81 -7.78
C THR A 313 6.59 -12.65 -6.78
N GLY A 314 5.53 -11.83 -6.74
CA GLY A 314 5.38 -10.72 -5.79
C GLY A 314 4.78 -11.14 -4.43
N ASN A 315 4.77 -10.19 -3.48
CA ASN A 315 4.30 -10.36 -2.08
C ASN A 315 2.85 -10.89 -1.89
N ASN A 316 2.11 -11.14 -2.97
CA ASN A 316 0.74 -11.64 -2.96
C ASN A 316 0.54 -13.00 -3.64
N GLY A 317 1.59 -13.63 -4.19
CA GLY A 317 1.51 -14.96 -4.83
C GLY A 317 1.72 -16.12 -3.85
N PRO A 318 1.19 -17.33 -4.15
CA PRO A 318 1.29 -18.51 -3.28
C PRO A 318 2.72 -19.03 -3.11
N LEU A 319 3.69 -18.44 -3.80
CA LEU A 319 5.08 -18.83 -3.77
C LEU A 319 6.01 -17.70 -3.28
N GLY A 320 5.46 -16.59 -2.78
CA GLY A 320 6.21 -15.38 -2.41
C GLY A 320 7.40 -15.60 -1.47
N ASN A 321 7.38 -16.68 -0.69
CA ASN A 321 8.47 -17.08 0.21
C ASN A 321 9.68 -17.71 -0.50
N TYR A 322 9.56 -18.03 -1.79
CA TYR A 322 10.53 -18.88 -2.50
C TYR A 322 11.28 -18.19 -3.66
N PHE A 323 11.03 -16.89 -3.89
CA PHE A 323 11.64 -16.15 -5.00
C PHE A 323 12.83 -15.29 -4.57
N ASP A 324 13.84 -15.22 -5.44
CA ASP A 324 14.97 -14.30 -5.31
C ASP A 324 14.61 -12.87 -5.77
N THR A 325 15.58 -11.96 -5.70
CA THR A 325 15.43 -10.56 -6.15
C THR A 325 15.10 -10.41 -7.63
N ASN A 326 15.31 -11.46 -8.43
CA ASN A 326 15.02 -11.49 -9.85
C ASN A 326 13.64 -12.10 -10.14
N GLY A 327 12.91 -12.50 -9.09
CA GLY A 327 11.61 -13.15 -9.22
C GLY A 327 11.69 -14.62 -9.65
N LEU A 328 12.80 -15.34 -9.37
CA LEU A 328 12.94 -16.77 -9.68
C LEU A 328 12.83 -17.64 -8.43
N LEU A 329 12.15 -18.79 -8.52
CA LEU A 329 12.01 -19.76 -7.41
C LEU A 329 13.34 -20.43 -7.09
N SER A 330 14.13 -19.81 -6.22
CA SER A 330 15.53 -20.19 -6.02
C SER A 330 16.06 -20.00 -4.60
N VAL A 331 15.26 -19.42 -3.70
CA VAL A 331 15.61 -19.25 -2.30
C VAL A 331 14.44 -19.71 -1.43
N SER A 332 14.66 -19.95 -0.14
CA SER A 332 13.57 -20.07 0.83
C SER A 332 13.81 -19.04 1.91
N ARG A 333 12.92 -18.05 2.04
CA ARG A 333 13.10 -16.93 2.98
C ARG A 333 13.06 -17.37 4.44
N ASN A 334 12.37 -18.47 4.74
CA ASN A 334 12.19 -19.01 6.08
C ASN A 334 12.85 -20.39 6.26
N GLY A 335 13.63 -20.86 5.29
CA GLY A 335 14.27 -22.18 5.32
C GLY A 335 13.32 -23.37 5.16
N ALA A 336 12.02 -23.13 4.95
CA ALA A 336 11.07 -24.21 4.69
C ALA A 336 11.30 -24.79 3.28
N PRO A 337 11.08 -26.10 3.09
CA PRO A 337 11.04 -26.69 1.75
C PRO A 337 9.77 -26.26 0.99
N LEU A 338 9.79 -26.39 -0.33
CA LEU A 338 8.59 -26.28 -1.17
C LEU A 338 8.19 -27.68 -1.63
N TYR A 339 6.97 -28.10 -1.33
CA TYR A 339 6.34 -29.27 -1.91
C TYR A 339 5.46 -28.85 -3.09
N LEU A 340 5.55 -29.60 -4.17
CA LEU A 340 4.76 -29.47 -5.38
C LEU A 340 4.16 -30.82 -5.72
N ALA A 341 2.84 -30.91 -5.77
CA ALA A 341 2.13 -32.12 -6.14
C ALA A 341 1.30 -31.93 -7.40
N PHE A 342 1.24 -32.95 -8.25
CA PHE A 342 0.37 -32.97 -9.42
C PHE A 342 -0.17 -34.36 -9.72
N LEU A 343 -1.40 -34.40 -10.24
CA LEU A 343 -2.07 -35.63 -10.68
C LEU A 343 -1.87 -35.84 -12.18
N VAL A 344 -1.46 -37.06 -12.55
CA VAL A 344 -1.26 -37.46 -13.95
C VAL A 344 -1.86 -38.83 -14.22
N ALA A 345 -2.57 -38.96 -15.34
CA ALA A 345 -3.12 -40.23 -15.81
C ALA A 345 -2.81 -40.46 -17.29
N ALA A 346 -2.65 -41.73 -17.65
CA ALA A 346 -2.55 -42.20 -19.03
C ALA A 346 -3.60 -43.30 -19.25
N PRO A 347 -4.23 -43.39 -20.43
CA PRO A 347 -5.18 -44.44 -20.74
C PRO A 347 -4.55 -45.84 -20.64
N THR A 348 -5.35 -46.80 -20.19
CA THR A 348 -4.99 -48.22 -20.26
C THR A 348 -4.75 -48.59 -21.72
N ASN A 349 -3.56 -49.12 -22.04
CA ASN A 349 -3.16 -49.79 -23.30
C ASN A 349 -2.23 -49.01 -24.26
N GLU A 350 -1.75 -47.80 -23.92
CA GLU A 350 -0.95 -46.98 -24.86
C GLU A 350 0.32 -46.42 -24.20
N ALA A 351 1.48 -46.52 -24.87
CA ALA A 351 2.76 -46.00 -24.37
C ALA A 351 2.72 -44.48 -24.17
N PRO A 352 2.68 -43.96 -22.93
CA PRO A 352 2.59 -42.54 -22.69
C PRO A 352 3.97 -41.94 -22.85
N GLY A 353 4.05 -40.93 -23.70
CA GLY A 353 5.19 -40.04 -23.74
C GLY A 353 4.73 -38.63 -23.38
N GLY A 354 5.11 -38.17 -22.20
CA GLY A 354 4.77 -36.84 -21.71
C GLY A 354 5.82 -36.38 -20.72
N ASN A 355 6.12 -35.08 -20.73
CA ASN A 355 7.07 -34.49 -19.80
C ASN A 355 6.38 -33.38 -19.01
N PHE A 356 6.47 -33.48 -17.69
CA PHE A 356 6.32 -32.35 -16.78
C PHE A 356 7.66 -31.62 -16.70
N SER A 357 7.69 -30.30 -16.83
CA SER A 357 8.92 -29.52 -16.79
C SER A 357 8.71 -28.17 -16.10
N LEU A 358 9.55 -27.85 -15.12
CA LEU A 358 9.63 -26.51 -14.52
C LEU A 358 10.70 -25.71 -15.25
N TYR A 359 10.35 -24.59 -15.90
CA TYR A 359 11.21 -23.84 -16.83
C TYR A 359 11.43 -22.37 -16.42
N ASN A 360 12.58 -21.79 -16.82
CA ASN A 360 12.92 -20.38 -16.67
C ASN A 360 12.92 -19.68 -18.04
N GLY A 361 12.19 -18.57 -18.18
CA GLY A 361 11.93 -17.77 -19.39
C GLY A 361 13.02 -17.62 -20.48
N ASP A 362 14.31 -17.77 -20.18
CA ASP A 362 15.42 -17.59 -21.11
C ASP A 362 15.83 -18.87 -21.85
N TYR A 363 15.67 -18.86 -23.18
CA TYR A 363 16.04 -19.97 -24.08
C TYR A 363 17.55 -20.21 -24.22
N THR A 364 18.39 -19.43 -23.53
CA THR A 364 19.84 -19.38 -23.71
C THR A 364 20.63 -20.06 -22.59
N LEU A 365 20.01 -20.41 -21.46
CA LEU A 365 20.70 -21.02 -20.31
C LEU A 365 20.26 -22.47 -20.13
N THR A 366 21.16 -23.38 -20.47
CA THR A 366 20.94 -24.83 -20.61
C THR A 366 20.58 -25.60 -19.33
N ASN A 367 20.50 -25.00 -18.13
CA ASN A 367 20.65 -25.77 -16.88
C ASN A 367 19.80 -25.36 -15.67
N ARG A 368 18.46 -25.26 -15.74
CA ARG A 368 17.60 -25.12 -14.53
C ARG A 368 16.19 -25.72 -14.68
N PHE A 369 16.08 -27.03 -14.92
CA PHE A 369 14.80 -27.71 -15.11
C PHE A 369 14.66 -28.91 -14.15
N PHE A 370 13.46 -29.18 -13.67
CA PHE A 370 13.15 -30.47 -13.07
C PHE A 370 12.13 -31.14 -13.99
N MET A 371 12.41 -32.37 -14.40
CA MET A 371 11.57 -33.08 -15.35
C MET A 371 11.09 -34.42 -14.82
N VAL A 372 9.78 -34.69 -14.97
CA VAL A 372 9.20 -36.02 -14.80
C VAL A 372 8.67 -36.48 -16.15
N GLN A 373 9.17 -37.61 -16.62
CA GLN A 373 8.93 -38.16 -17.95
C GLN A 373 8.23 -39.51 -17.84
N LEU A 374 7.22 -39.70 -18.69
CA LEU A 374 6.64 -41.02 -18.95
C LEU A 374 7.44 -41.68 -20.09
N GLN A 375 7.98 -42.89 -19.85
CA GLN A 375 8.79 -43.60 -20.85
C GLN A 375 7.97 -44.58 -21.71
N THR A 376 8.45 -44.78 -22.94
CA THR A 376 7.72 -45.44 -24.03
C THR A 376 7.92 -46.97 -24.12
N THR A 377 8.71 -47.60 -23.23
CA THR A 377 9.29 -48.92 -23.54
C THR A 377 8.72 -50.16 -22.84
N ASN A 378 8.01 -50.07 -21.70
CA ASN A 378 7.19 -51.14 -21.06
C ASN A 378 6.62 -50.64 -19.71
N PRO A 379 5.67 -51.31 -18.99
CA PRO A 379 4.53 -50.68 -18.30
C PRO A 379 4.86 -49.35 -17.60
N PHE A 380 4.82 -48.29 -18.42
CA PHE A 380 4.77 -46.87 -18.08
C PHE A 380 5.56 -46.39 -16.84
N PRO A 381 6.87 -46.66 -16.68
CA PRO A 381 7.62 -46.10 -15.57
C PRO A 381 7.71 -44.57 -15.70
N LEU A 382 7.42 -43.88 -14.61
CA LEU A 382 7.74 -42.48 -14.42
C LEU A 382 9.21 -42.38 -14.06
N THR A 383 9.96 -41.61 -14.84
CA THR A 383 11.37 -41.32 -14.58
C THR A 383 11.54 -39.83 -14.32
N ALA A 384 12.44 -39.48 -13.42
CA ALA A 384 12.75 -38.09 -13.13
C ALA A 384 14.22 -37.79 -13.46
N THR A 385 14.47 -36.59 -13.97
CA THR A 385 15.82 -36.15 -14.35
C THR A 385 16.00 -34.66 -14.01
N VAL A 386 17.27 -34.27 -13.82
CA VAL A 386 17.70 -32.87 -13.72
C VAL A 386 18.79 -32.61 -14.77
N PRO A 387 18.89 -31.38 -15.35
CA PRO A 387 19.76 -31.05 -16.47
C PRO A 387 21.26 -31.28 -16.26
N SER A 388 21.73 -31.31 -15.00
CA SER A 388 23.16 -31.37 -14.64
C SER A 388 23.81 -32.74 -14.87
N GLY A 389 23.37 -33.51 -15.86
CA GLY A 389 23.93 -34.83 -16.20
C GLY A 389 23.65 -35.93 -15.18
N ALA A 390 22.66 -35.76 -14.30
CA ALA A 390 22.26 -36.80 -13.36
C ALA A 390 21.57 -37.96 -14.09
N THR A 391 21.91 -39.19 -13.72
CA THR A 391 21.25 -40.40 -14.24
C THR A 391 19.74 -40.34 -13.94
N PRO A 392 18.86 -40.57 -14.93
CA PRO A 392 17.43 -40.67 -14.70
C PRO A 392 17.11 -41.66 -13.57
N GLN A 393 16.30 -41.25 -12.60
CA GLN A 393 15.85 -42.11 -11.51
C GLN A 393 14.41 -42.57 -11.77
N THR A 394 14.17 -43.87 -11.68
CA THR A 394 12.84 -44.47 -11.87
C THR A 394 12.02 -44.36 -10.59
N LEU A 395 10.87 -43.68 -10.68
CA LEU A 395 9.92 -43.53 -9.58
C LEU A 395 8.98 -44.73 -9.45
N GLY A 396 8.71 -45.46 -10.53
CA GLY A 396 7.82 -46.63 -10.54
C GLY A 396 6.81 -46.60 -11.71
N ALA A 397 6.03 -47.66 -11.88
CA ALA A 397 5.06 -47.80 -12.97
C ALA A 397 3.80 -46.93 -12.75
N ASN A 398 3.28 -46.34 -13.83
CA ASN A 398 1.99 -45.65 -13.84
C ASN A 398 0.85 -46.69 -13.68
N ASN A 399 -0.04 -46.45 -12.72
CA ASN A 399 -1.14 -47.34 -12.36
C ASN A 399 -2.40 -47.26 -13.27
N ASN A 400 -2.39 -46.50 -14.36
CA ASN A 400 -3.51 -46.22 -15.29
C ASN A 400 -4.76 -45.55 -14.69
N ALA A 401 -4.91 -45.47 -13.37
CA ALA A 401 -6.07 -44.88 -12.70
C ALA A 401 -5.86 -43.38 -12.37
N ALA A 402 -4.66 -43.04 -11.91
CA ALA A 402 -4.07 -41.71 -11.72
C ALA A 402 -2.87 -41.90 -10.79
N ASN A 403 -1.77 -41.19 -11.04
CA ASN A 403 -0.67 -41.12 -10.09
C ASN A 403 -0.54 -39.72 -9.51
N LEU A 404 -0.28 -39.68 -8.21
CA LEU A 404 0.12 -38.48 -7.50
C LEU A 404 1.65 -38.44 -7.46
N VAL A 405 2.24 -37.44 -8.10
CA VAL A 405 3.68 -37.19 -7.99
C VAL A 405 3.87 -36.01 -7.05
N VAL A 406 4.73 -36.18 -6.05
CA VAL A 406 5.08 -35.13 -5.08
C VAL A 406 6.57 -34.86 -5.20
N ALA A 407 6.94 -33.60 -5.39
CA ALA A 407 8.31 -33.13 -5.41
C ALA A 407 8.54 -32.16 -4.26
N ARG A 408 9.61 -32.39 -3.50
CA ARG A 408 10.08 -31.48 -2.46
C ARG A 408 11.37 -30.82 -2.95
N PHE A 409 11.39 -29.50 -2.93
CA PHE A 409 12.52 -28.65 -3.26
C PHE A 409 13.10 -28.06 -1.98
N ASP A 410 14.37 -28.34 -1.74
CA ASP A 410 15.10 -27.85 -0.58
C ASP A 410 16.09 -26.78 -1.04
N PHE A 411 15.75 -25.52 -0.73
CA PHE A 411 16.54 -24.35 -1.07
C PHE A 411 17.64 -24.12 -0.03
N ALA A 412 18.69 -24.95 -0.06
CA ALA A 412 19.84 -24.85 0.84
C ALA A 412 21.06 -24.29 0.09
N GLY A 413 21.45 -23.04 0.37
CA GLY A 413 22.57 -22.38 -0.29
C GLY A 413 22.44 -22.33 -1.82
N ALA A 414 23.55 -22.20 -2.55
CA ALA A 414 23.55 -22.11 -4.02
C ALA A 414 23.22 -23.45 -4.74
N ASN A 415 23.12 -24.57 -4.01
CA ASN A 415 22.98 -25.92 -4.55
C ASN A 415 21.96 -26.71 -3.70
N GLY A 416 20.71 -26.76 -4.15
CA GLY A 416 19.59 -27.40 -3.44
C GLY A 416 19.47 -28.91 -3.66
N ALA A 417 18.43 -29.50 -3.11
CA ALA A 417 18.06 -30.91 -3.33
C ALA A 417 16.61 -31.03 -3.81
N VAL A 418 16.34 -32.04 -4.65
CA VAL A 418 14.99 -32.41 -5.09
C VAL A 418 14.70 -33.84 -4.69
N ARG A 419 13.61 -34.04 -3.93
CA ARG A 419 13.15 -35.36 -3.45
C ARG A 419 11.80 -35.67 -4.07
N LEU A 420 11.57 -36.94 -4.42
CA LEU A 420 10.37 -37.34 -5.13
C LEU A 420 9.70 -38.57 -4.54
N TRP A 421 8.38 -38.53 -4.61
CA TRP A 421 7.48 -39.61 -4.28
C TRP A 421 6.45 -39.78 -5.37
N LEU A 422 6.14 -41.04 -5.64
CA LEU A 422 5.08 -41.50 -6.52
C LEU A 422 4.07 -42.25 -5.66
N ASN A 423 2.82 -41.82 -5.73
CA ASN A 423 1.71 -42.39 -4.97
C ASN A 423 2.00 -42.52 -3.47
N PRO A 424 2.48 -41.44 -2.80
CA PRO A 424 2.75 -41.49 -1.39
C PRO A 424 1.49 -41.69 -0.54
N ALA A 425 1.64 -42.37 0.60
CA ALA A 425 0.55 -42.54 1.57
C ALA A 425 0.16 -41.20 2.24
N THR A 426 -1.14 -40.94 2.37
CA THR A 426 -1.69 -39.68 2.90
C THR A 426 -1.66 -39.59 4.43
N THR A 427 -0.83 -40.41 5.08
CA THR A 427 -0.83 -40.64 6.53
C THR A 427 -0.28 -39.47 7.36
N GLY A 428 0.25 -38.42 6.73
CA GLY A 428 0.71 -37.17 7.36
C GLY A 428 2.13 -37.19 7.92
N VAL A 429 2.88 -38.27 7.69
CA VAL A 429 4.32 -38.34 7.95
C VAL A 429 5.04 -38.52 6.62
N GLU A 430 6.10 -37.74 6.39
CA GLU A 430 6.92 -37.83 5.17
C GLU A 430 7.69 -39.16 5.14
N PRO A 431 7.42 -40.06 4.20
CA PRO A 431 8.16 -41.31 4.05
C PRO A 431 9.48 -41.07 3.32
N PRO A 432 10.41 -42.04 3.29
CA PRO A 432 11.62 -41.96 2.47
C PRO A 432 11.29 -41.74 0.98
N PRO A 433 12.00 -40.84 0.27
CA PRO A 433 11.75 -40.59 -1.15
C PRO A 433 12.23 -41.74 -2.04
N GLN A 434 11.53 -41.95 -3.16
CA GLN A 434 11.90 -42.93 -4.18
C GLN A 434 13.05 -42.43 -5.07
N ALA A 435 13.22 -41.11 -5.15
CA ALA A 435 14.33 -40.48 -5.85
C ALA A 435 14.83 -39.24 -5.10
N LEU A 436 16.15 -39.05 -5.15
CA LEU A 436 16.86 -37.93 -4.54
C LEU A 436 17.93 -37.42 -5.49
N PHE A 437 17.80 -36.15 -5.87
CA PHE A 437 18.80 -35.40 -6.60
C PHE A 437 19.44 -34.39 -5.65
N THR A 438 20.76 -34.45 -5.52
CA THR A 438 21.54 -33.53 -4.69
C THR A 438 22.35 -32.61 -5.58
N ASN A 439 22.75 -31.45 -5.04
CA ASN A 439 23.52 -30.42 -5.75
C ASN A 439 22.83 -29.92 -7.03
N VAL A 440 21.53 -29.70 -6.96
CA VAL A 440 20.73 -29.21 -8.08
C VAL A 440 20.57 -27.70 -7.97
N ALA A 441 20.87 -26.98 -9.05
CA ALA A 441 20.54 -25.56 -9.15
C ALA A 441 19.03 -25.40 -9.36
N ILE A 442 18.32 -24.87 -8.37
CA ILE A 442 16.87 -24.65 -8.43
C ILE A 442 16.64 -23.17 -8.74
N ALA A 443 16.19 -22.84 -9.95
CA ALA A 443 15.63 -21.53 -10.27
C ALA A 443 14.68 -21.63 -11.47
N PHE A 444 13.38 -21.47 -11.23
CA PHE A 444 12.35 -21.51 -12.26
C PHE A 444 11.26 -20.48 -11.97
N ASP A 445 10.58 -20.00 -13.01
CA ASP A 445 9.46 -19.05 -12.89
C ASP A 445 8.20 -19.52 -13.63
N ARG A 446 8.30 -20.65 -14.36
CA ARG A 446 7.22 -21.20 -15.17
C ARG A 446 7.08 -22.69 -14.96
N LEU A 447 5.86 -23.17 -15.17
CA LEU A 447 5.55 -24.57 -15.33
C LEU A 447 5.06 -24.85 -16.74
N GLN A 448 5.53 -25.96 -17.29
CA GLN A 448 5.17 -26.46 -18.60
C GLN A 448 4.86 -27.95 -18.55
N LEU A 449 3.72 -28.33 -19.08
CA LEU A 449 3.35 -29.73 -19.33
C LEU A 449 3.40 -29.96 -20.83
N THR A 450 4.04 -31.03 -21.27
CA THR A 450 4.19 -31.35 -22.68
C THR A 450 3.83 -32.78 -22.98
N HIS A 451 3.31 -32.99 -24.18
CA HIS A 451 3.10 -34.26 -24.81
C HIS A 451 3.78 -34.24 -26.18
N GLY A 452 4.57 -35.27 -26.50
CA GLY A 452 5.52 -35.25 -27.63
C GLY A 452 5.27 -36.30 -28.71
N PHE A 453 4.08 -36.89 -28.78
CA PHE A 453 3.81 -37.99 -29.70
C PHE A 453 2.48 -37.80 -30.43
N ALA A 454 2.41 -38.20 -31.70
CA ALA A 454 1.17 -38.23 -32.45
C ALA A 454 0.36 -39.47 -32.03
N ASN A 455 -0.94 -39.30 -31.79
CA ASN A 455 -1.94 -40.36 -31.56
C ASN A 455 -2.21 -40.84 -30.12
N PHE A 456 -1.72 -40.17 -29.07
CA PHE A 456 -1.98 -40.56 -27.67
C PHE A 456 -2.48 -39.38 -26.82
N ALA A 457 -3.04 -39.68 -25.64
CA ALA A 457 -3.54 -38.65 -24.72
C ALA A 457 -2.90 -38.78 -23.33
N VAL A 458 -2.50 -37.64 -22.75
CA VAL A 458 -2.09 -37.54 -21.34
C VAL A 458 -2.99 -36.52 -20.65
N GLU A 459 -3.46 -36.85 -19.45
CA GLU A 459 -4.39 -36.03 -18.69
C GLU A 459 -3.75 -35.51 -17.41
N PHE A 460 -3.97 -34.21 -17.14
CA PHE A 460 -3.52 -33.49 -15.95
C PHE A 460 -4.70 -32.77 -15.32
N ASP A 461 -4.77 -32.71 -14.00
CA ASP A 461 -5.90 -32.09 -13.30
C ASP A 461 -5.45 -30.98 -12.35
N GLU A 462 -4.88 -31.32 -11.20
CA GLU A 462 -4.58 -30.32 -10.18
C GLU A 462 -3.08 -30.16 -9.93
N ILE A 463 -2.68 -28.96 -9.49
CA ILE A 463 -1.35 -28.65 -8.99
C ILE A 463 -1.47 -28.05 -7.59
N ARG A 464 -0.75 -28.62 -6.63
CA ARG A 464 -0.72 -28.13 -5.25
C ARG A 464 0.66 -27.70 -4.82
N PHE A 465 0.70 -26.65 -4.02
CA PHE A 465 1.90 -26.19 -3.33
C PHE A 465 1.70 -26.34 -1.82
N GLY A 466 2.75 -26.71 -1.11
CA GLY A 466 2.75 -26.75 0.35
C GLY A 466 4.16 -26.57 0.90
N ASN A 467 4.27 -26.16 2.15
CA ASN A 467 5.55 -26.05 2.86
C ASN A 467 5.78 -27.22 3.83
N ASP A 468 4.81 -28.14 3.92
CA ASP A 468 4.89 -29.38 4.65
C ASP A 468 4.22 -30.53 3.89
N TRP A 469 4.58 -31.74 4.28
CA TRP A 469 4.06 -32.96 3.68
C TRP A 469 2.55 -33.10 3.83
N ALA A 470 2.01 -32.87 5.03
CA ALA A 470 0.62 -33.15 5.35
C ALA A 470 -0.34 -32.20 4.62
N SER A 471 0.02 -30.93 4.45
CA SER A 471 -0.75 -29.97 3.65
C SER A 471 -0.77 -30.32 2.17
N THR A 472 0.29 -30.96 1.66
CA THR A 472 0.43 -31.28 0.25
C THR A 472 -0.21 -32.62 -0.12
N VAL A 473 -0.11 -33.66 0.70
CA VAL A 473 -0.51 -35.04 0.32
C VAL A 473 -1.88 -35.50 0.82
N ARG A 474 -2.60 -34.67 1.58
CA ARG A 474 -3.95 -35.00 2.07
C ARG A 474 -5.02 -34.28 1.27
N SER A 475 -6.12 -34.98 0.95
CA SER A 475 -7.30 -34.38 0.30
C SER A 475 -7.86 -33.16 1.04
N ASN A 476 -7.68 -33.13 2.36
CA ASN A 476 -8.14 -32.09 3.27
C ASN A 476 -6.97 -31.33 3.95
N GLY A 477 -5.72 -31.58 3.52
CA GLY A 477 -4.53 -30.91 4.06
C GLY A 477 -4.48 -29.41 3.73
N LEU A 478 -5.15 -29.02 2.65
CA LEU A 478 -5.63 -27.67 2.41
C LEU A 478 -7.07 -27.59 2.91
N ALA A 479 -7.27 -27.49 4.23
CA ALA A 479 -8.59 -27.20 4.75
C ALA A 479 -9.02 -25.81 4.23
N THR A 480 -9.78 -25.83 3.13
CA THR A 480 -10.74 -24.82 2.68
C THR A 480 -10.28 -23.38 2.79
N LEU A 481 -9.64 -22.86 1.74
CA LEU A 481 -9.88 -21.49 1.32
C LEU A 481 -10.89 -21.52 0.15
N PRO A 482 -11.90 -20.64 0.14
CA PRO A 482 -12.84 -20.55 -0.97
C PRO A 482 -12.07 -20.20 -2.24
N GLY A 483 -12.32 -20.96 -3.31
CA GLY A 483 -11.71 -20.72 -4.61
C GLY A 483 -11.90 -19.28 -5.06
N VAL A 484 -10.84 -18.73 -5.66
CA VAL A 484 -10.96 -17.54 -6.52
C VAL A 484 -11.87 -17.91 -7.69
N GLN A 485 -12.39 -16.86 -8.36
CA GLN A 485 -12.78 -16.83 -9.79
C GLN A 485 -14.33 -17.04 -9.90
N THR A 486 -15.20 -16.18 -10.47
CA THR A 486 -15.12 -15.00 -11.34
C THR A 486 -16.33 -14.04 -11.13
N LEU A 487 -16.08 -12.77 -11.44
CA LEU A 487 -16.98 -11.61 -11.50
C LEU A 487 -18.15 -11.77 -12.50
N VAL A 488 -19.42 -11.67 -12.07
CA VAL A 488 -20.56 -11.21 -12.92
C VAL A 488 -21.64 -10.51 -12.09
N GLY A 489 -21.83 -9.20 -12.36
CA GLY A 489 -23.10 -8.44 -12.21
C GLY A 489 -23.43 -7.87 -10.81
N MET A 490 -23.65 -6.56 -10.60
CA MET A 490 -24.65 -5.71 -11.29
C MET A 490 -25.83 -6.57 -11.78
N ARG A 491 -26.95 -6.57 -11.01
CA ARG A 491 -27.95 -7.66 -10.88
C ARG A 491 -27.43 -8.89 -10.12
N GLY A 492 -27.85 -8.97 -8.86
CA GLY A 492 -27.66 -10.10 -7.96
C GLY A 492 -27.34 -9.58 -6.56
N LEU A 493 -28.21 -9.85 -5.58
CA LEU A 493 -28.10 -9.37 -4.20
C LEU A 493 -26.74 -9.74 -3.56
N PRO A 494 -26.21 -8.91 -2.62
CA PRO A 494 -24.81 -8.96 -2.19
C PRO A 494 -24.45 -10.26 -1.43
N PRO A 495 -23.19 -10.75 -1.46
CA PRO A 495 -22.82 -11.94 -0.73
C PRO A 495 -22.79 -11.68 0.77
N SER A 496 -23.35 -12.64 1.51
CA SER A 496 -22.87 -12.97 2.84
C SER A 496 -21.36 -13.18 2.87
N PRO A 497 -20.66 -12.79 3.95
CA PRO A 497 -19.24 -13.07 4.17
C PRO A 497 -18.91 -14.56 4.37
N LEU A 498 -19.86 -15.48 4.15
CA LEU A 498 -19.63 -16.92 4.06
C LEU A 498 -20.45 -17.44 2.87
N GLY A 499 -19.78 -17.91 1.81
CA GLY A 499 -20.43 -18.42 0.59
C GLY A 499 -21.71 -19.22 0.88
N GLY A 500 -22.84 -18.67 0.48
CA GLY A 500 -24.18 -19.16 0.77
C GLY A 500 -25.18 -18.02 1.00
N THR A 501 -26.48 -18.32 0.87
CA THR A 501 -27.61 -17.39 1.08
C THR A 501 -27.81 -16.91 2.53
N ASN A 502 -26.82 -17.09 3.40
CA ASN A 502 -26.92 -16.79 4.83
C ASN A 502 -25.73 -15.95 5.30
N TYR A 503 -25.98 -14.67 5.65
CA TYR A 503 -25.05 -13.83 6.40
C TYR A 503 -24.78 -14.49 7.77
N PRO A 504 -23.52 -14.60 8.24
CA PRO A 504 -23.29 -14.92 9.64
C PRO A 504 -24.02 -13.89 10.48
N ARG A 505 -24.54 -14.33 11.61
CA ARG A 505 -25.47 -13.57 12.47
C ARG A 505 -24.95 -12.19 12.89
N GLU A 506 -23.66 -11.92 12.70
CA GLU A 506 -22.91 -10.75 13.14
C GLU A 506 -22.46 -9.81 11.99
N PHE A 507 -22.77 -10.10 10.72
CA PHE A 507 -22.39 -9.23 9.61
C PHE A 507 -23.06 -7.85 9.70
N PHE A 508 -24.34 -7.83 10.06
CA PHE A 508 -25.06 -6.61 10.33
C PHE A 508 -24.96 -6.25 11.81
N PRO A 509 -24.74 -4.98 12.16
CA PRO A 509 -24.51 -3.84 11.26
C PRO A 509 -23.07 -3.76 10.74
N PHE A 510 -22.89 -3.32 9.49
CA PHE A 510 -21.58 -3.21 8.82
C PHE A 510 -21.13 -1.78 8.54
N VAL A 511 -21.98 -0.77 8.75
CA VAL A 511 -21.63 0.65 8.68
C VAL A 511 -21.53 1.21 10.10
N ASP A 512 -20.43 1.88 10.42
CA ASP A 512 -20.24 2.49 11.74
C ASP A 512 -20.96 3.85 11.88
N ALA A 513 -20.77 4.52 13.04
CA ALA A 513 -21.41 5.80 13.34
C ALA A 513 -20.95 6.96 12.42
N PHE A 514 -19.83 6.80 11.72
CA PHE A 514 -19.23 7.80 10.84
C PHE A 514 -19.52 7.52 9.36
N GLY A 515 -20.27 6.46 9.06
CA GLY A 515 -20.56 6.06 7.67
C GLY A 515 -19.46 5.21 7.04
N GLN A 516 -18.46 4.75 7.81
CA GLN A 516 -17.35 3.93 7.31
C GLN A 516 -17.68 2.44 7.42
N TYR A 517 -16.97 1.61 6.65
CA TYR A 517 -17.08 0.16 6.80
C TYR A 517 -16.51 -0.32 8.15
N ARG A 518 -17.36 -0.98 8.93
CA ARG A 518 -17.07 -1.36 10.31
C ARG A 518 -16.03 -2.47 10.42
N HIS A 519 -16.04 -3.42 9.49
CA HIS A 519 -15.33 -4.70 9.66
C HIS A 519 -13.92 -4.72 9.07
N LEU A 520 -13.47 -3.62 8.44
CA LEU A 520 -12.10 -3.46 7.96
C LEU A 520 -11.39 -2.37 8.76
N GLU A 521 -10.12 -2.57 9.07
CA GLU A 521 -9.25 -1.54 9.63
C GLU A 521 -8.28 -1.03 8.57
N TRP A 522 -8.04 0.28 8.56
CA TRP A 522 -7.02 0.94 7.74
C TRP A 522 -6.38 2.08 8.52
N THR A 523 -5.24 2.55 8.03
CA THR A 523 -4.35 3.49 8.74
C THR A 523 -5.09 4.72 9.29
N ASN A 524 -6.02 5.29 8.52
CA ASN A 524 -6.70 6.54 8.86
C ASN A 524 -8.20 6.37 9.19
N LYS A 525 -8.66 5.19 9.58
CA LYS A 525 -10.08 5.01 9.98
C LYS A 525 -10.40 5.79 11.25
N VAL A 526 -11.50 6.56 11.28
CA VAL A 526 -11.99 7.23 12.51
C VAL A 526 -12.60 6.18 13.43
N ARG A 527 -12.16 6.10 14.70
CA ARG A 527 -12.70 5.11 15.66
C ARG A 527 -13.56 5.74 16.74
N SER A 528 -13.40 7.03 16.97
CA SER A 528 -14.18 7.78 17.95
C SER A 528 -14.48 9.21 17.50
N ILE A 529 -15.55 9.78 18.03
CA ILE A 529 -15.95 11.16 17.74
C ILE A 529 -14.88 12.17 18.19
N LEU A 530 -14.07 11.82 19.20
CA LEU A 530 -12.99 12.64 19.72
C LEU A 530 -11.81 12.77 18.75
N GLU A 531 -11.67 11.85 17.78
CA GLU A 531 -10.63 11.95 16.75
C GLU A 531 -10.92 13.05 15.72
N LEU A 532 -12.19 13.41 15.49
CA LEU A 532 -12.54 14.38 14.44
C LEU A 532 -11.94 15.78 14.72
N PRO A 533 -12.11 16.39 15.92
CA PRO A 533 -11.44 17.65 16.25
C PRO A 533 -9.91 17.56 16.23
N GLN A 534 -9.34 16.41 16.65
CA GLN A 534 -7.89 16.21 16.59
C GLN A 534 -7.40 16.22 15.14
N ARG A 535 -8.11 15.55 14.22
CA ARG A 535 -7.79 15.57 12.79
C ARG A 535 -7.88 16.96 12.18
N ALA A 536 -8.84 17.79 12.61
CA ALA A 536 -8.89 19.18 12.19
C ALA A 536 -7.64 19.96 12.64
N THR A 537 -7.12 19.66 13.84
CA THR A 537 -5.89 20.26 14.38
C THR A 537 -4.66 19.78 13.62
N ASP A 538 -4.55 18.48 13.36
CA ASP A 538 -3.42 17.89 12.61
C ASP A 538 -3.38 18.41 11.17
N GLU A 539 -4.55 18.51 10.54
CA GLU A 539 -4.68 19.07 9.20
C GLU A 539 -4.33 20.56 9.17
N ALA A 540 -4.76 21.35 10.17
CA ALA A 540 -4.37 22.76 10.25
C ALA A 540 -2.84 22.93 10.36
N ALA A 541 -2.15 22.03 11.06
CA ALA A 541 -0.69 22.01 11.12
C ALA A 541 -0.05 21.66 9.76
N ASP A 542 -0.57 20.67 9.03
CA ASP A 542 -0.11 20.35 7.67
C ASP A 542 -0.32 21.52 6.71
N LEU A 543 -1.49 22.16 6.74
CA LEU A 543 -1.80 23.31 5.89
C LEU A 543 -0.89 24.51 6.22
N ALA A 544 -0.58 24.74 7.49
CA ALA A 544 0.36 25.79 7.91
C ALA A 544 1.80 25.51 7.46
N ALA A 545 2.23 24.24 7.49
CA ALA A 545 3.54 23.83 7.00
C ALA A 545 3.65 23.87 5.46
N ASN A 546 2.51 23.85 4.75
CA ASN A 546 2.44 23.79 3.30
C ASN A 546 1.54 24.91 2.74
N SER A 547 2.03 26.16 2.69
CA SER A 547 1.25 27.33 2.23
C SER A 547 0.83 27.31 0.75
N GLY A 548 1.22 26.28 -0.01
CA GLY A 548 1.05 26.19 -1.46
C GLY A 548 2.19 26.84 -2.26
N PRO A 549 2.15 26.75 -3.60
CA PRO A 549 3.23 27.26 -4.44
C PRO A 549 3.38 28.79 -4.36
N ALA A 550 4.57 29.27 -4.01
CA ALA A 550 4.89 30.71 -3.89
C ALA A 550 4.96 31.42 -5.25
N GLN A 551 5.26 30.65 -6.31
CA GLN A 551 5.36 31.12 -7.70
C GLN A 551 4.01 31.33 -8.40
N TRP A 552 2.90 31.34 -7.65
CA TRP A 552 1.55 31.51 -8.17
C TRP A 552 0.97 32.86 -7.79
N CYS A 553 0.40 33.58 -8.76
CA CYS A 553 -0.37 34.78 -8.49
C CYS A 553 -1.70 34.44 -7.78
N GLU A 554 -2.55 35.45 -7.52
CA GLU A 554 -3.86 35.22 -6.88
C GLU A 554 -4.77 34.30 -7.69
N TYR A 555 -4.71 34.40 -9.03
CA TYR A 555 -5.41 33.51 -9.96
C TYR A 555 -4.69 32.17 -10.16
N GLY A 556 -3.62 31.87 -9.43
CA GLY A 556 -2.87 30.63 -9.58
C GLY A 556 -1.97 30.56 -10.83
N GLY A 557 -1.76 31.66 -11.55
CA GLY A 557 -0.88 31.77 -12.73
C GLY A 557 0.60 31.93 -12.36
N TRP A 558 1.51 31.58 -13.28
CA TRP A 558 2.94 31.49 -13.00
C TRP A 558 3.64 32.86 -12.94
N LEU A 559 4.01 33.29 -11.74
CA LEU A 559 4.72 34.57 -11.49
C LEU A 559 6.13 34.56 -12.04
N ASN A 560 6.82 33.41 -11.98
CA ASN A 560 8.20 33.28 -12.46
C ASN A 560 8.28 33.06 -13.98
N GLY A 561 7.13 32.90 -14.64
CA GLY A 561 7.02 32.73 -16.08
C GLY A 561 6.91 34.04 -16.84
N PRO A 562 6.86 33.98 -18.19
CA PRO A 562 6.58 35.15 -19.00
C PRO A 562 5.18 35.70 -18.70
N GLN A 563 5.08 37.03 -18.62
CA GLN A 563 3.82 37.74 -18.53
C GLN A 563 3.42 38.27 -19.91
N LEU A 564 2.30 37.78 -20.41
CA LEU A 564 1.68 38.22 -21.66
C LEU A 564 0.72 39.39 -21.40
N ALA A 565 0.02 39.87 -22.43
CA ALA A 565 -0.98 40.93 -22.26
C ALA A 565 -2.07 40.51 -21.25
N ALA A 566 -2.28 41.35 -20.23
CA ALA A 566 -3.32 41.23 -19.23
C ALA A 566 -4.65 41.73 -19.79
N THR A 567 -5.64 40.84 -19.89
CA THR A 567 -6.95 41.15 -20.49
C THR A 567 -8.08 41.25 -19.47
N GLY A 568 -7.78 41.07 -18.17
CA GLY A 568 -8.79 41.08 -17.11
C GLY A 568 -9.71 39.86 -17.08
N VAL A 569 -9.58 38.93 -18.03
CA VAL A 569 -10.29 37.65 -18.11
C VAL A 569 -9.34 36.54 -18.53
N PHE A 570 -9.69 35.29 -18.21
CA PHE A 570 -8.96 34.13 -18.74
C PHE A 570 -9.08 34.05 -20.26
N ARG A 571 -7.98 33.68 -20.91
CA ARG A 571 -7.93 33.41 -22.35
C ARG A 571 -6.98 32.26 -22.66
N VAL A 572 -6.93 31.82 -23.91
CA VAL A 572 -5.96 30.83 -24.38
C VAL A 572 -4.98 31.44 -25.37
N GLN A 573 -3.73 31.01 -25.33
CA GLN A 573 -2.69 31.43 -26.28
C GLN A 573 -1.59 30.37 -26.38
N LYS A 574 -1.05 30.19 -27.59
CA LYS A 574 0.21 29.45 -27.76
C LYS A 574 1.42 30.28 -27.32
N TYR A 575 2.28 29.67 -26.54
CA TYR A 575 3.58 30.22 -26.16
C TYR A 575 4.64 29.12 -26.27
N LEU A 576 5.69 29.38 -27.05
CA LEU A 576 6.76 28.41 -27.37
C LEU A 576 6.23 27.04 -27.83
N GLY A 577 5.26 27.03 -28.75
CA GLY A 577 4.70 25.81 -29.32
C GLY A 577 3.66 25.09 -28.45
N ASN A 578 3.57 25.43 -27.16
CA ASN A 578 2.60 24.86 -26.22
C ASN A 578 1.37 25.75 -26.10
N TRP A 579 0.18 25.16 -26.06
CA TRP A 579 -1.04 25.89 -25.68
C TRP A 579 -1.05 26.21 -24.18
N TRP A 580 -1.53 27.38 -23.80
CA TRP A 580 -1.68 27.77 -22.41
C TRP A 580 -3.02 28.44 -22.20
N PHE A 581 -3.58 28.32 -21.00
CA PHE A 581 -4.41 29.39 -20.51
C PHE A 581 -3.52 30.57 -20.13
N VAL A 582 -4.09 31.77 -20.11
CA VAL A 582 -3.46 32.98 -19.61
C VAL A 582 -4.44 33.59 -18.61
N CYS A 583 -3.98 33.80 -17.38
CA CYS A 583 -4.84 34.35 -16.33
C CYS A 583 -5.13 35.84 -16.58
N PRO A 584 -6.09 36.45 -15.87
CA PRO A 584 -6.45 37.87 -16.03
C PRO A 584 -5.26 38.85 -16.00
N HIS A 585 -4.21 38.54 -15.25
CA HIS A 585 -2.97 39.33 -15.13
C HIS A 585 -1.96 39.07 -16.25
N GLY A 586 -2.23 38.19 -17.20
CA GLY A 586 -1.32 37.88 -18.30
C GLY A 586 -0.32 36.77 -18.02
N HIS A 587 -0.27 36.21 -16.80
CA HIS A 587 0.63 35.09 -16.50
C HIS A 587 0.13 33.80 -17.14
N LEU A 588 1.08 32.95 -17.57
CA LEU A 588 0.77 31.61 -18.05
C LEU A 588 0.04 30.80 -16.97
N PHE A 589 -0.99 30.07 -17.38
CA PHE A 589 -1.85 29.28 -16.52
C PHE A 589 -2.01 27.87 -17.07
N TRP A 590 -1.91 26.88 -16.18
CA TRP A 590 -2.25 25.50 -16.47
C TRP A 590 -3.29 25.07 -15.43
N SER A 591 -4.46 24.62 -15.91
CA SER A 591 -5.64 24.39 -15.08
C SER A 591 -5.53 23.06 -14.33
N HIS A 592 -5.04 23.11 -13.11
CA HIS A 592 -4.87 21.96 -12.23
C HIS A 592 -5.98 21.94 -11.18
N GLY A 593 -6.98 21.07 -11.38
CA GLY A 593 -8.22 21.19 -10.64
C GLY A 593 -8.81 19.91 -10.08
N VAL A 594 -9.86 20.10 -9.31
CA VAL A 594 -10.69 19.04 -8.73
C VAL A 594 -12.15 19.46 -8.82
N THR A 595 -13.01 18.48 -8.99
CA THR A 595 -14.44 18.68 -9.11
C THR A 595 -15.18 18.41 -7.79
N GLY A 596 -16.39 18.95 -7.63
CA GLY A 596 -17.26 18.64 -6.50
C GLY A 596 -16.82 19.25 -5.16
N VAL A 597 -16.09 20.37 -5.18
CA VAL A 597 -15.67 21.05 -3.95
C VAL A 597 -16.90 21.59 -3.24
N ASN A 598 -17.13 21.21 -1.98
CA ASN A 598 -18.39 21.50 -1.27
C ASN A 598 -19.64 21.17 -2.11
N ALA A 599 -19.58 20.11 -2.92
CA ALA A 599 -20.79 19.55 -3.52
C ALA A 599 -21.79 19.21 -2.39
N PRO A 600 -23.10 19.27 -2.66
CA PRO A 600 -24.09 18.71 -1.73
C PRO A 600 -23.66 17.31 -1.32
N GLY A 601 -23.89 16.95 -0.05
CA GLY A 601 -23.42 15.67 0.46
C GLY A 601 -23.96 14.47 -0.32
N VAL A 602 -23.41 13.30 -0.02
CA VAL A 602 -23.69 12.04 -0.75
C VAL A 602 -24.61 11.16 0.09
N PRO A 603 -25.86 11.57 0.39
CA PRO A 603 -26.71 10.85 1.31
C PRO A 603 -26.93 9.41 0.83
N THR A 604 -26.96 8.50 1.80
CA THR A 604 -27.32 7.10 1.58
C THR A 604 -28.72 6.82 2.09
N GLY A 605 -29.47 5.98 1.39
CA GLY A 605 -30.79 5.54 1.84
C GLY A 605 -30.71 4.65 3.08
N VAL A 606 -31.61 4.90 4.02
CA VAL A 606 -31.78 4.19 5.30
C VAL A 606 -33.07 3.37 5.30
N THR A 607 -34.13 3.84 4.65
CA THR A 607 -35.40 3.08 4.54
C THR A 607 -35.14 1.70 3.94
N ALA A 608 -35.60 0.64 4.61
CA ALA A 608 -35.36 -0.77 4.27
C ALA A 608 -33.90 -1.24 4.37
N ARG A 609 -33.00 -0.41 4.91
CA ARG A 609 -31.57 -0.70 5.14
C ARG A 609 -31.14 -0.36 6.57
N GLN A 610 -32.08 -0.22 7.51
CA GLN A 610 -31.79 0.23 8.88
C GLN A 610 -30.77 -0.66 9.59
N ASN A 611 -30.82 -1.97 9.33
CA ASN A 611 -29.89 -2.96 9.88
C ASN A 611 -28.45 -2.82 9.35
N TYR A 612 -28.20 -2.00 8.32
CA TYR A 612 -26.85 -1.78 7.78
C TYR A 612 -26.02 -0.94 8.75
N PHE A 613 -26.67 -0.04 9.50
CA PHE A 613 -26.05 1.00 10.29
C PHE A 613 -25.99 0.61 11.75
N ALA A 614 -24.81 0.69 12.34
CA ALA A 614 -24.60 0.33 13.75
C ALA A 614 -25.20 1.39 14.67
N ASN A 615 -25.02 2.65 14.30
CA ASN A 615 -25.54 3.80 15.01
C ASN A 615 -26.06 4.81 13.98
N LEU A 616 -27.32 5.21 14.14
CA LEU A 616 -27.90 6.37 13.47
C LEU A 616 -28.21 7.42 14.55
N PRO A 617 -28.14 8.72 14.23
CA PRO A 617 -28.53 9.78 15.16
C PRO A 617 -29.94 9.57 15.74
N LEU A 618 -30.11 9.83 17.03
CA LEU A 618 -31.39 9.80 17.71
C LEU A 618 -32.03 11.20 17.72
N PRO A 619 -33.38 11.29 17.85
CA PRO A 619 -34.05 12.58 18.02
C PRO A 619 -33.46 13.36 19.21
N GLY A 620 -32.96 14.57 18.95
CA GLY A 620 -32.29 15.42 19.94
C GLY A 620 -30.76 15.48 19.81
N ASP A 621 -30.15 14.55 19.06
CA ASP A 621 -28.74 14.65 18.71
C ASP A 621 -28.49 15.82 17.76
N ALA A 622 -27.33 16.48 17.89
CA ALA A 622 -27.00 17.66 17.10
C ALA A 622 -26.97 17.38 15.58
N ASP A 623 -26.63 16.16 15.19
CA ASP A 623 -26.54 15.68 13.80
C ASP A 623 -27.80 14.95 13.32
N ALA A 624 -28.86 14.87 14.13
CA ALA A 624 -30.13 14.26 13.74
C ALA A 624 -30.78 14.95 12.54
N ALA A 625 -30.46 16.22 12.29
CA ALA A 625 -30.93 16.97 11.12
C ALA A 625 -30.45 16.38 9.78
N TYR A 626 -29.38 15.58 9.78
CA TYR A 626 -28.84 14.93 8.57
C TYR A 626 -29.41 13.52 8.34
N LEU A 627 -30.29 13.05 9.23
CA LEU A 627 -31.11 11.86 9.06
C LEU A 627 -32.56 12.28 8.78
N ALA A 628 -32.89 12.47 7.51
CA ALA A 628 -34.19 13.01 7.11
C ALA A 628 -34.76 12.31 5.88
N SER A 629 -36.10 12.31 5.76
CA SER A 629 -36.76 11.91 4.52
C SER A 629 -36.41 12.89 3.40
N THR A 630 -36.20 12.37 2.18
CA THR A 630 -35.91 13.25 1.05
C THR A 630 -37.08 14.20 0.78
N ALA A 631 -36.77 15.47 0.53
CA ALA A 631 -37.80 16.50 0.28
C ALA A 631 -38.58 16.27 -1.04
N SER A 632 -38.03 15.46 -1.95
CA SER A 632 -38.65 15.14 -3.24
C SER A 632 -38.42 13.66 -3.58
N PRO A 633 -39.27 13.06 -4.45
CA PRO A 633 -39.06 11.71 -4.93
C PRO A 633 -37.67 11.55 -5.56
N VAL A 634 -36.99 10.46 -5.24
CA VAL A 634 -35.70 10.09 -5.83
C VAL A 634 -35.87 9.83 -7.33
N ALA A 635 -34.98 10.38 -8.16
CA ALA A 635 -35.11 10.39 -9.61
C ALA A 635 -34.62 9.10 -10.30
N SER A 636 -33.72 8.37 -9.65
CA SER A 636 -33.04 7.20 -10.22
C SER A 636 -32.50 6.27 -9.13
N GLY A 637 -32.31 5.00 -9.48
CA GLY A 637 -31.79 3.96 -8.58
C GLY A 637 -32.87 3.23 -7.77
N TYR A 638 -32.46 2.50 -6.74
CA TYR A 638 -33.32 1.62 -5.94
C TYR A 638 -34.54 2.33 -5.34
N TYR A 639 -34.42 3.61 -5.00
CA TYR A 639 -35.49 4.41 -4.39
C TYR A 639 -36.31 5.23 -5.40
N THR A 640 -36.19 4.98 -6.71
CA THR A 640 -36.89 5.77 -7.74
C THR A 640 -38.38 5.93 -7.43
N GLY A 641 -38.86 7.18 -7.43
CA GLY A 641 -40.24 7.53 -7.14
C GLY A 641 -40.63 7.56 -5.65
N LEU A 642 -39.70 7.25 -4.74
CA LEU A 642 -39.93 7.22 -3.30
C LEU A 642 -39.25 8.40 -2.58
N GLN A 643 -39.71 8.66 -1.35
CA GLN A 643 -39.10 9.63 -0.42
C GLN A 643 -38.49 8.93 0.81
N PRO A 644 -37.40 8.16 0.65
CA PRO A 644 -36.83 7.38 1.74
C PRO A 644 -36.23 8.29 2.82
N LEU A 645 -36.15 7.75 4.04
CA LEU A 645 -35.23 8.25 5.07
C LEU A 645 -33.80 8.05 4.54
N ALA A 646 -32.97 9.07 4.67
CA ALA A 646 -31.60 9.06 4.22
C ALA A 646 -30.66 9.74 5.21
N MET A 647 -29.41 9.29 5.24
CA MET A 647 -28.36 9.80 6.11
C MET A 647 -27.23 10.44 5.30
N ASP A 648 -26.90 11.69 5.60
CA ASP A 648 -25.71 12.37 5.10
C ASP A 648 -24.58 12.33 6.14
N PHE A 649 -23.79 11.26 6.09
CA PHE A 649 -22.67 11.08 7.02
C PHE A 649 -21.58 12.14 6.85
N MET A 650 -21.39 12.70 5.64
CA MET A 650 -20.39 13.76 5.45
C MET A 650 -20.80 15.02 6.21
N ALA A 651 -22.03 15.47 6.03
CA ALA A 651 -22.53 16.65 6.72
C ALA A 651 -22.57 16.44 8.26
N ALA A 652 -22.95 15.25 8.71
CA ALA A 652 -22.89 14.89 10.13
C ALA A 652 -21.45 14.90 10.67
N ASN A 653 -20.49 14.33 9.95
CA ASN A 653 -19.08 14.33 10.35
C ASN A 653 -18.48 15.72 10.31
N ALA A 654 -18.83 16.57 9.34
CA ALA A 654 -18.40 17.96 9.27
C ALA A 654 -18.94 18.77 10.47
N LEU A 655 -20.20 18.56 10.86
CA LEU A 655 -20.75 19.13 12.09
C LEU A 655 -19.99 18.66 13.33
N ARG A 656 -19.68 17.35 13.43
CA ARG A 656 -18.92 16.79 14.56
C ARG A 656 -17.48 17.31 14.60
N LYS A 657 -16.86 17.55 13.43
CA LYS A 657 -15.47 17.98 13.26
C LYS A 657 -15.28 19.48 13.52
N TYR A 658 -16.20 20.32 13.02
CA TYR A 658 -16.03 21.78 13.00
C TYR A 658 -17.10 22.57 13.77
N GLY A 659 -18.14 21.89 14.28
CA GLY A 659 -19.25 22.53 14.97
C GLY A 659 -20.32 23.14 14.04
N PRO A 660 -21.31 23.85 14.59
CA PRO A 660 -22.51 24.29 13.86
C PRO A 660 -22.25 25.17 12.63
N ASN A 661 -21.13 25.90 12.62
CA ASN A 661 -20.74 26.78 11.52
C ASN A 661 -19.90 26.08 10.43
N TRP A 662 -19.87 24.75 10.42
CA TRP A 662 -19.07 24.00 9.46
C TRP A 662 -19.32 24.37 7.99
N PRO A 663 -20.54 24.70 7.50
CA PRO A 663 -20.74 24.93 6.06
C PRO A 663 -20.01 26.16 5.53
N ASP A 664 -19.86 27.21 6.34
CA ASP A 664 -19.12 28.42 5.95
C ASP A 664 -17.62 28.21 6.17
N LEU A 665 -17.24 27.53 7.26
CA LEU A 665 -15.85 27.19 7.55
C LEU A 665 -15.23 26.30 6.47
N THR A 666 -15.94 25.27 6.01
CA THR A 666 -15.41 24.35 4.98
C THR A 666 -15.26 25.03 3.62
N ARG A 667 -16.03 26.07 3.30
CA ARG A 667 -15.82 26.86 2.07
C ARG A 667 -14.46 27.55 2.06
N GLU A 668 -14.13 28.25 3.14
CA GLU A 668 -12.84 28.92 3.31
C GLU A 668 -11.70 27.89 3.45
N LEU A 669 -11.91 26.83 4.23
CA LEU A 669 -10.94 25.76 4.39
C LEU A 669 -10.65 25.06 3.06
N HIS A 670 -11.64 24.83 2.22
CA HIS A 670 -11.43 24.17 0.93
C HIS A 670 -10.60 25.03 -0.01
N HIS A 671 -10.77 26.35 -0.05
CA HIS A 671 -9.83 27.21 -0.78
C HIS A 671 -8.40 27.12 -0.24
N THR A 672 -8.25 27.03 1.08
CA THR A 672 -6.95 26.85 1.74
C THR A 672 -6.33 25.49 1.36
N ARG A 673 -7.11 24.41 1.40
CA ARG A 673 -6.72 23.06 0.94
C ARG A 673 -6.28 23.10 -0.51
N LEU A 674 -7.08 23.65 -1.41
CA LEU A 674 -6.74 23.73 -2.84
C LEU A 674 -5.39 24.43 -3.03
N ARG A 675 -5.18 25.60 -2.43
CA ARG A 675 -3.88 26.30 -2.52
C ARG A 675 -2.74 25.48 -1.95
N SER A 676 -2.89 24.93 -0.74
CA SER A 676 -1.87 24.12 -0.05
C SER A 676 -1.51 22.83 -0.79
N TRP A 677 -2.50 22.16 -1.36
CA TRP A 677 -2.36 20.94 -2.14
C TRP A 677 -1.87 21.22 -3.55
N GLY A 678 -1.67 22.48 -3.93
CA GLY A 678 -1.22 22.83 -5.27
C GLY A 678 -2.28 22.58 -6.33
N LEU A 679 -3.56 22.82 -6.05
CA LEU A 679 -4.66 22.90 -7.02
C LEU A 679 -5.06 24.37 -7.22
N ASN A 680 -5.10 24.83 -8.47
CA ASN A 680 -5.45 26.22 -8.81
C ASN A 680 -6.81 26.37 -9.49
N THR A 681 -7.57 25.29 -9.66
CA THR A 681 -8.87 25.35 -10.36
C THR A 681 -9.95 24.54 -9.64
N ILE A 682 -11.12 25.16 -9.46
CA ILE A 682 -12.35 24.50 -9.07
C ILE A 682 -13.05 24.01 -10.35
N GLY A 683 -13.20 22.69 -10.47
CA GLY A 683 -13.93 22.05 -11.55
C GLY A 683 -15.44 22.00 -11.30
N SER A 684 -16.12 21.19 -12.11
CA SER A 684 -17.58 21.02 -12.12
C SER A 684 -18.18 20.56 -10.77
N TRP A 685 -19.50 20.67 -10.63
CA TRP A 685 -20.30 20.25 -9.45
C TRP A 685 -19.97 20.92 -8.12
N THR A 686 -19.25 22.05 -8.15
CA THR A 686 -19.03 22.89 -6.97
C THR A 686 -20.20 23.86 -6.75
N THR A 687 -20.56 24.09 -5.50
CA THR A 687 -21.64 25.03 -5.14
C THR A 687 -21.26 26.49 -5.41
N THR A 688 -22.23 27.29 -5.85
CA THR A 688 -22.05 28.71 -6.20
C THR A 688 -21.42 29.53 -5.08
N ASN A 689 -21.87 29.34 -3.85
CA ASN A 689 -21.34 30.06 -2.68
C ASN A 689 -19.89 29.69 -2.32
N THR A 690 -19.32 28.64 -2.92
CA THR A 690 -17.90 28.30 -2.76
C THR A 690 -17.06 29.09 -3.76
N TYR A 691 -17.28 28.90 -5.07
CA TYR A 691 -16.40 29.55 -6.06
C TYR A 691 -16.56 31.08 -6.12
N LEU A 692 -17.71 31.64 -5.71
CA LEU A 692 -17.90 33.10 -5.64
C LEU A 692 -17.18 33.76 -4.45
N LEU A 693 -16.50 33.00 -3.60
CA LEU A 693 -15.52 33.56 -2.66
C LEU A 693 -14.29 34.14 -3.38
N ARG A 694 -14.10 33.83 -4.67
CA ARG A 694 -13.07 34.44 -5.54
C ARG A 694 -11.66 34.30 -4.97
N ARG A 695 -11.35 33.10 -4.48
CA ARG A 695 -10.01 32.72 -4.00
C ARG A 695 -9.33 31.67 -4.87
N THR A 696 -10.11 30.97 -5.70
CA THR A 696 -9.61 29.96 -6.62
C THR A 696 -10.42 30.08 -7.91
N PRO A 697 -9.78 30.17 -9.08
CA PRO A 697 -10.45 30.15 -10.37
C PRO A 697 -11.37 28.94 -10.55
N TYR A 698 -12.43 29.08 -11.35
CA TYR A 698 -13.43 28.01 -11.51
C TYR A 698 -14.00 27.89 -12.93
N ALA A 699 -14.58 26.72 -13.23
CA ALA A 699 -15.36 26.48 -14.44
C ALA A 699 -16.79 26.04 -14.10
N ARG A 700 -17.78 26.47 -14.88
CA ARG A 700 -19.21 26.21 -14.62
C ARG A 700 -19.84 25.37 -15.72
N VAL A 701 -20.66 24.39 -15.34
CA VAL A 701 -21.47 23.60 -16.29
C VAL A 701 -22.86 24.22 -16.44
N LEU A 702 -23.32 24.36 -17.68
CA LEU A 702 -24.66 24.82 -18.03
C LEU A 702 -25.48 23.63 -18.54
N PHE A 703 -26.73 23.51 -18.08
CA PHE A 703 -27.67 22.48 -18.56
C PHE A 703 -28.89 23.16 -19.22
N PRO A 704 -28.74 23.71 -20.44
CA PRO A 704 -29.85 24.30 -21.17
C PRO A 704 -30.85 23.22 -21.57
N PHE A 705 -31.95 23.11 -20.83
CA PHE A 705 -33.00 22.15 -21.15
C PHE A 705 -33.85 22.64 -22.33
N VAL A 706 -33.95 21.80 -23.35
CA VAL A 706 -34.94 21.91 -24.43
C VAL A 706 -35.62 20.57 -24.61
N GLY A 707 -36.88 20.57 -25.04
CA GLY A 707 -37.61 19.34 -25.31
C GLY A 707 -36.86 18.43 -26.28
N GLY A 708 -37.02 17.12 -26.11
CA GLY A 708 -36.43 16.14 -27.01
C GLY A 708 -37.06 16.16 -28.40
N ILE A 709 -36.34 15.70 -29.43
CA ILE A 709 -36.82 15.57 -30.82
C ILE A 709 -38.18 14.86 -30.89
N ASN A 710 -38.39 13.82 -30.04
CA ASN A 710 -39.63 13.06 -29.93
C ASN A 710 -40.41 13.31 -28.63
N GLY A 711 -40.03 14.31 -27.84
CA GLY A 711 -40.66 14.59 -26.54
C GLY A 711 -40.28 13.64 -25.40
N ASP A 712 -39.39 12.66 -25.65
CA ASP A 712 -38.87 11.72 -24.64
C ASP A 712 -37.71 12.29 -23.81
N GLY A 713 -37.18 13.46 -24.19
CA GLY A 713 -36.06 14.12 -23.54
C GLY A 713 -34.70 13.45 -23.75
N ARG A 714 -34.63 12.36 -24.53
CA ARG A 714 -33.42 11.56 -24.70
C ARG A 714 -32.42 12.21 -25.67
N MET A 715 -32.94 12.84 -26.73
CA MET A 715 -32.15 13.65 -27.67
C MET A 715 -32.72 15.07 -27.74
N PRO A 716 -32.07 16.08 -27.15
CA PRO A 716 -32.55 17.47 -27.20
C PRO A 716 -32.67 18.00 -28.64
N ASP A 717 -33.75 18.72 -28.98
CA ASP A 717 -33.87 19.35 -30.29
C ASP A 717 -33.06 20.66 -30.34
N TYR A 718 -31.77 20.58 -30.72
CA TYR A 718 -30.88 21.75 -30.82
C TYR A 718 -31.21 22.72 -31.97
N PHE A 719 -32.12 22.34 -32.87
CA PHE A 719 -32.65 23.24 -33.90
C PHE A 719 -33.81 24.09 -33.36
N ASN A 720 -34.35 23.75 -32.20
CA ASN A 720 -35.35 24.56 -31.52
C ASN A 720 -34.74 25.91 -31.08
N PRO A 721 -35.30 27.06 -31.51
CA PRO A 721 -34.81 28.38 -31.10
C PRO A 721 -34.77 28.59 -29.58
N ALA A 722 -35.60 27.87 -28.82
CA ALA A 722 -35.58 27.88 -27.36
C ALA A 722 -34.24 27.44 -26.76
N PHE A 723 -33.39 26.72 -27.51
CA PHE A 723 -32.06 26.31 -27.05
C PHE A 723 -31.15 27.51 -26.78
N ALA A 724 -31.12 28.50 -27.70
CA ALA A 724 -30.36 29.71 -27.52
C ALA A 724 -30.87 30.54 -26.32
N THR A 725 -32.20 30.59 -26.13
CA THR A 725 -32.83 31.23 -24.98
C THR A 725 -32.48 30.53 -23.67
N ALA A 726 -32.53 29.20 -23.63
CA ALA A 726 -32.19 28.40 -22.45
C ALA A 726 -30.72 28.59 -22.04
N LEU A 727 -29.80 28.63 -23.03
CA LEU A 727 -28.39 28.96 -22.80
C LEU A 727 -28.21 30.36 -22.21
N THR A 728 -28.86 31.36 -22.81
CA THR A 728 -28.81 32.76 -22.34
C THR A 728 -29.30 32.87 -20.90
N ASN A 729 -30.40 32.18 -20.57
CA ASN A 729 -30.94 32.14 -19.21
C ASN A 729 -29.97 31.47 -18.22
N ALA A 730 -29.33 30.37 -18.61
CA ALA A 730 -28.36 29.67 -17.77
C ALA A 730 -27.10 30.53 -17.49
N LEU A 731 -26.73 31.41 -18.42
CA LEU A 731 -25.61 32.35 -18.32
C LEU A 731 -25.90 33.61 -17.47
N GLY A 732 -27.16 33.90 -17.14
CA GLY A 732 -27.57 35.15 -16.47
C GLY A 732 -27.12 35.33 -15.01
N GLY A 733 -26.26 34.46 -14.49
CA GLY A 733 -25.79 34.47 -13.09
C GLY A 733 -24.61 35.41 -12.81
N PRO A 734 -24.18 35.52 -11.55
CA PRO A 734 -23.07 36.38 -11.11
C PRO A 734 -21.71 35.97 -11.70
N GLU A 735 -21.60 34.78 -12.29
CA GLU A 735 -20.40 34.30 -12.96
C GLU A 735 -20.14 35.02 -14.29
N ARG A 736 -21.15 35.72 -14.81
CA ARG A 736 -21.05 36.48 -16.05
C ARG A 736 -19.98 37.57 -15.93
N ASN A 737 -18.92 37.46 -16.74
CA ASN A 737 -17.75 38.33 -16.72
C ASN A 737 -16.99 38.33 -15.37
N ASP A 738 -17.17 37.30 -14.54
CA ASP A 738 -16.33 37.16 -13.34
C ASP A 738 -14.90 36.82 -13.81
N PRO A 739 -13.87 37.61 -13.42
CA PRO A 739 -12.48 37.34 -13.81
C PRO A 739 -11.95 36.03 -13.24
N TRP A 740 -12.60 35.45 -12.21
CA TRP A 740 -12.26 34.15 -11.64
C TRP A 740 -12.88 32.99 -12.42
N CYS A 741 -13.84 33.25 -13.31
CA CYS A 741 -14.44 32.22 -14.16
C CYS A 741 -13.54 31.96 -15.38
N LEU A 742 -12.99 30.75 -15.50
CA LEU A 742 -12.27 30.31 -16.70
C LEU A 742 -13.20 30.31 -17.91
N GLY A 743 -14.41 29.79 -17.71
CA GLY A 743 -15.38 29.59 -18.78
C GLY A 743 -16.50 28.61 -18.43
N PHE A 744 -17.28 28.29 -19.46
CA PHE A 744 -18.51 27.52 -19.36
C PHE A 744 -18.44 26.25 -20.19
N TYR A 745 -18.81 25.12 -19.58
CA TYR A 745 -19.18 23.89 -20.28
C TYR A 745 -20.67 23.93 -20.61
N VAL A 746 -21.06 23.37 -21.76
CA VAL A 746 -22.47 23.15 -22.10
C VAL A 746 -22.76 21.66 -22.05
N ASN A 747 -23.65 21.26 -21.15
CA ASN A 747 -23.94 19.88 -20.76
C ASN A 747 -22.72 19.15 -20.18
N ASN A 748 -22.91 17.87 -19.88
CA ASN A 748 -21.87 16.95 -19.42
C ASN A 748 -22.12 15.60 -20.08
N GLU A 749 -21.12 15.06 -20.76
CA GLU A 749 -21.20 13.76 -21.42
C GLU A 749 -22.47 13.55 -22.28
N PRO A 750 -22.85 14.51 -23.17
CA PRO A 750 -23.94 14.23 -24.09
C PRO A 750 -23.60 13.00 -24.91
N GLU A 751 -24.60 12.21 -25.26
CA GLU A 751 -24.40 10.96 -26.00
C GLU A 751 -23.99 11.27 -27.45
N TRP A 752 -22.69 11.37 -27.68
CA TRP A 752 -22.13 11.55 -29.02
C TRP A 752 -21.73 10.23 -29.69
N THR A 753 -21.65 9.10 -28.95
CA THR A 753 -21.36 7.74 -29.48
C THR A 753 -21.43 6.59 -28.46
N ARG A 754 -22.06 6.74 -27.27
CA ARG A 754 -21.92 5.71 -26.21
C ARG A 754 -22.52 4.35 -26.63
N PRO A 755 -21.73 3.26 -26.71
CA PRO A 755 -22.24 1.92 -26.93
C PRO A 755 -23.10 1.50 -25.73
N GLY A 756 -24.38 1.21 -25.97
CA GLY A 756 -25.34 0.79 -24.93
C GLY A 756 -26.70 1.48 -25.01
N MET A 757 -26.79 2.66 -25.63
CA MET A 757 -28.05 3.38 -25.85
C MET A 757 -28.27 3.83 -27.30
N PHE A 758 -27.22 4.23 -28.03
CA PHE A 758 -27.25 4.51 -29.47
C PHE A 758 -26.02 3.87 -30.15
N PRO A 759 -26.15 2.64 -30.67
CA PRO A 759 -25.02 1.89 -31.23
C PRO A 759 -24.52 2.44 -32.57
N ASP A 760 -25.31 3.30 -33.24
CA ASP A 760 -25.01 3.86 -34.56
C ASP A 760 -25.32 5.38 -34.58
N ILE A 761 -24.47 6.17 -35.23
CA ILE A 761 -24.67 7.62 -35.45
C ILE A 761 -25.96 7.92 -36.24
N LYS A 762 -26.48 6.94 -36.97
CA LYS A 762 -27.75 7.04 -37.70
C LYS A 762 -28.94 7.25 -36.78
N GLU A 763 -28.84 6.87 -35.49
CA GLU A 763 -29.94 6.96 -34.52
C GLU A 763 -30.48 8.39 -34.38
N VAL A 764 -29.63 9.42 -34.51
CA VAL A 764 -30.10 10.82 -34.50
C VAL A 764 -31.01 11.09 -35.71
N GLY A 765 -30.60 10.65 -36.89
CA GLY A 765 -31.40 10.77 -38.11
C GLY A 765 -32.68 9.94 -38.06
N LEU A 766 -32.61 8.70 -37.56
CA LEU A 766 -33.77 7.81 -37.40
C LEU A 766 -34.77 8.34 -36.39
N THR A 767 -34.30 8.80 -35.23
CA THR A 767 -35.11 9.46 -34.21
C THR A 767 -35.80 10.70 -34.78
N THR A 768 -35.07 11.48 -35.58
CA THR A 768 -35.61 12.65 -36.26
C THR A 768 -36.65 12.28 -37.33
N LEU A 769 -36.48 11.17 -38.06
CA LEU A 769 -37.49 10.70 -39.01
C LEU A 769 -38.79 10.29 -38.33
N ALA A 770 -38.73 9.72 -37.13
CA ALA A 770 -39.90 9.34 -36.34
C ALA A 770 -40.63 10.54 -35.69
N ALA A 771 -40.06 11.74 -35.77
CA ALA A 771 -40.56 12.92 -35.08
C ALA A 771 -41.87 13.47 -35.62
N VAL A 772 -42.56 14.20 -34.75
CA VAL A 772 -43.73 15.01 -35.10
C VAL A 772 -43.35 16.06 -36.15
N SER A 773 -44.27 16.41 -37.06
CA SER A 773 -44.00 17.40 -38.12
C SER A 773 -43.68 18.81 -37.57
N SER A 774 -44.02 19.08 -36.31
CA SER A 774 -43.66 20.32 -35.59
C SER A 774 -42.25 20.32 -34.99
N SER A 775 -41.48 19.23 -35.11
CA SER A 775 -40.08 19.19 -34.65
C SER A 775 -39.20 20.09 -35.52
N HIS A 776 -38.33 20.86 -34.89
CA HIS A 776 -37.40 21.73 -35.59
C HIS A 776 -36.27 20.90 -36.22
N ALA A 777 -35.83 19.83 -35.56
CA ALA A 777 -34.91 18.86 -36.15
C ALA A 777 -35.48 18.20 -37.41
N LYS A 778 -36.77 17.82 -37.41
CA LYS A 778 -37.44 17.23 -38.59
C LYS A 778 -37.47 18.23 -39.76
N ALA A 779 -37.78 19.50 -39.49
CA ALA A 779 -37.75 20.56 -40.49
C ALA A 779 -36.33 20.77 -41.05
N ALA A 780 -35.31 20.81 -40.18
CA ALA A 780 -33.91 20.93 -40.59
C ALA A 780 -33.44 19.73 -41.42
N PHE A 781 -33.90 18.51 -41.11
CA PHE A 781 -33.55 17.34 -41.89
C PHE A 781 -34.19 17.41 -43.29
N ARG A 782 -35.45 17.82 -43.37
CA ARG A 782 -36.14 18.08 -44.65
C ARG A 782 -35.40 19.13 -45.47
N ASP A 783 -34.90 20.20 -44.86
CA ASP A 783 -34.14 21.25 -45.55
C ASP A 783 -32.80 20.73 -46.09
N GLN A 784 -32.08 19.92 -45.29
CA GLN A 784 -30.85 19.25 -45.73
C GLN A 784 -31.09 18.37 -46.97
N LEU A 785 -32.14 17.55 -46.94
CA LEU A 785 -32.48 16.66 -48.05
C LEU A 785 -32.97 17.44 -49.28
N THR A 786 -33.72 18.52 -49.07
CA THR A 786 -34.16 19.41 -50.16
C THR A 786 -32.97 20.06 -50.84
N ALA A 787 -31.98 20.53 -50.08
CA ALA A 787 -30.76 21.12 -50.63
C ALA A 787 -29.94 20.10 -51.45
N LYS A 788 -29.92 18.82 -51.06
CA LYS A 788 -29.18 17.78 -51.75
C LYS A 788 -29.89 17.25 -53.01
N TYR A 789 -31.20 16.99 -52.93
CA TYR A 789 -31.95 16.28 -53.97
C TYR A 789 -32.80 17.19 -54.85
N GLY A 790 -33.10 18.42 -54.40
CA GLY A 790 -33.97 19.39 -55.08
C GLY A 790 -35.45 18.99 -55.08
N THR A 791 -35.77 17.79 -55.55
CA THR A 791 -37.15 17.28 -55.69
C THR A 791 -37.38 16.03 -54.84
N ILE A 792 -38.62 15.84 -54.36
CA ILE A 792 -38.99 14.63 -53.60
C ILE A 792 -38.82 13.35 -54.43
N GLY A 793 -39.00 13.43 -55.75
CA GLY A 793 -38.81 12.31 -56.67
C GLY A 793 -37.37 11.80 -56.70
N ALA A 794 -36.39 12.70 -56.64
CA ALA A 794 -34.98 12.32 -56.56
C ALA A 794 -34.62 11.66 -55.23
N LEU A 795 -35.17 12.14 -54.11
CA LEU A 795 -35.04 11.47 -52.81
C LEU A 795 -35.67 10.08 -52.84
N ASN A 796 -36.91 9.96 -53.33
CA ASN A 796 -37.63 8.69 -53.45
C ASN A 796 -36.85 7.68 -54.28
N ALA A 797 -36.25 8.11 -55.41
CA ALA A 797 -35.42 7.26 -56.24
C ALA A 797 -34.15 6.78 -55.52
N GLN A 798 -33.49 7.66 -54.76
CA GLN A 798 -32.28 7.29 -54.01
C GLN A 798 -32.59 6.39 -52.82
N TRP A 799 -33.59 6.74 -52.04
CA TRP A 799 -33.89 6.03 -50.81
C TRP A 799 -34.73 4.77 -51.05
N GLY A 800 -35.44 4.65 -52.17
CA GLY A 800 -36.49 3.64 -52.36
C GLY A 800 -37.79 4.00 -51.63
N ALA A 801 -38.00 5.29 -51.36
CA ALA A 801 -39.16 5.81 -50.64
C ALA A 801 -40.31 6.18 -51.60
N SER A 802 -41.48 6.48 -51.03
CA SER A 802 -42.69 6.84 -51.77
C SER A 802 -43.38 8.09 -51.23
N TYR A 803 -42.61 9.06 -50.75
CA TYR A 803 -43.16 10.33 -50.25
C TYR A 803 -43.85 11.12 -51.38
N ALA A 804 -45.09 11.56 -51.18
CA ALA A 804 -45.85 12.28 -52.19
C ALA A 804 -45.35 13.73 -52.40
N SER A 805 -44.77 14.34 -51.36
CA SER A 805 -44.23 15.70 -51.36
C SER A 805 -43.29 15.91 -50.17
N TRP A 806 -42.59 17.04 -50.12
CA TRP A 806 -41.82 17.43 -48.93
C TRP A 806 -42.70 17.65 -47.68
N THR A 807 -43.96 18.07 -47.87
CA THR A 807 -44.95 18.16 -46.79
C THR A 807 -45.34 16.76 -46.28
N ASP A 808 -45.50 15.80 -47.19
CA ASP A 808 -45.73 14.41 -46.83
C ASP A 808 -44.54 13.84 -46.05
N PHE A 809 -43.29 14.08 -46.47
CA PHE A 809 -42.09 13.69 -45.70
C PHE A 809 -42.10 14.18 -44.24
N LEU A 810 -42.54 15.41 -44.00
CA LEU A 810 -42.65 15.96 -42.63
C LEU A 810 -43.71 15.25 -41.79
N ASN A 811 -44.83 14.87 -42.40
CA ASN A 811 -45.96 14.25 -41.72
C ASN A 811 -45.75 12.74 -41.48
N GLN A 812 -44.98 12.08 -42.35
CA GLN A 812 -44.67 10.66 -42.26
C GLN A 812 -43.66 10.39 -41.14
N ARG A 813 -43.97 9.36 -40.32
CA ARG A 813 -43.16 8.95 -39.17
C ARG A 813 -42.55 7.54 -39.28
N THR A 814 -42.90 6.77 -40.31
CA THR A 814 -42.61 5.32 -40.35
C THR A 814 -42.15 4.79 -41.72
N THR A 815 -41.36 5.53 -42.47
CA THR A 815 -40.80 5.04 -43.73
C THR A 815 -39.28 5.14 -43.72
N PHE A 816 -38.63 4.03 -43.37
CA PHE A 816 -37.24 3.79 -43.71
C PHE A 816 -37.22 2.84 -44.90
N PRO A 817 -36.68 3.21 -46.07
CA PRO A 817 -36.66 2.30 -47.19
C PRO A 817 -35.30 1.57 -47.27
N ASP A 818 -35.42 0.26 -47.45
CA ASP A 818 -34.41 -0.77 -47.74
C ASP A 818 -32.99 -0.55 -47.16
N GLY A 819 -32.86 -0.81 -45.85
CA GLY A 819 -31.68 -1.33 -45.17
C GLY A 819 -30.39 -0.50 -45.09
N THR A 820 -30.07 0.33 -46.09
CA THR A 820 -28.79 1.09 -46.17
C THR A 820 -28.81 2.33 -47.09
N SER A 821 -29.80 2.49 -47.98
CA SER A 821 -29.79 3.49 -49.06
C SER A 821 -29.76 4.96 -48.59
N GLY A 822 -30.28 5.23 -47.38
CA GLY A 822 -30.32 6.55 -46.74
C GLY A 822 -29.19 6.80 -45.72
N ASP A 823 -28.30 5.84 -45.48
CA ASP A 823 -27.30 5.92 -44.40
C ASP A 823 -26.38 7.14 -44.50
N ALA A 824 -25.95 7.47 -45.72
CA ALA A 824 -25.10 8.63 -45.96
C ALA A 824 -25.78 9.94 -45.54
N ASP A 825 -27.10 10.04 -45.69
CA ASP A 825 -27.88 11.22 -45.33
C ASP A 825 -28.18 11.29 -43.84
N LEU A 826 -28.44 10.15 -43.18
CA LEU A 826 -28.57 10.06 -41.73
C LEU A 826 -27.25 10.47 -41.06
N ASN A 827 -26.13 9.95 -41.55
CA ASN A 827 -24.80 10.30 -41.08
C ASN A 827 -24.52 11.79 -41.32
N ALA A 828 -24.90 12.32 -42.49
CA ALA A 828 -24.78 13.75 -42.77
C ALA A 828 -25.63 14.60 -41.82
N PHE A 829 -26.82 14.12 -41.44
CA PHE A 829 -27.67 14.81 -40.48
C PHE A 829 -27.09 14.81 -39.06
N TYR A 830 -26.47 13.70 -38.62
CA TYR A 830 -25.72 13.66 -37.36
C TYR A 830 -24.65 14.78 -37.32
N ARG A 831 -23.90 14.98 -38.42
CA ARG A 831 -22.91 16.07 -38.51
C ARG A 831 -23.57 17.43 -38.32
N ASN A 832 -24.68 17.67 -39.03
CA ASN A 832 -25.43 18.92 -38.94
C ASN A 832 -25.99 19.15 -37.53
N TYR A 833 -26.46 18.11 -36.86
CA TYR A 833 -26.95 18.16 -35.48
C TYR A 833 -25.84 18.53 -34.48
N ALA A 834 -24.66 17.91 -34.58
CA ALA A 834 -23.51 18.26 -33.74
C ALA A 834 -23.01 19.69 -34.04
N GLU A 835 -22.90 20.06 -35.31
CA GLU A 835 -22.56 21.41 -35.77
C GLU A 835 -23.53 22.45 -35.19
N GLN A 836 -24.84 22.19 -35.24
CA GLN A 836 -25.86 23.08 -34.70
C GLN A 836 -25.72 23.32 -33.19
N PHE A 837 -25.44 22.26 -32.42
CA PHE A 837 -25.19 22.36 -30.97
C PHE A 837 -24.00 23.26 -30.66
N PHE A 838 -22.84 22.97 -31.27
CA PHE A 838 -21.60 23.68 -30.97
C PHE A 838 -21.62 25.12 -31.51
N ARG A 839 -22.13 25.33 -32.73
CA ARG A 839 -22.29 26.66 -33.33
C ARG A 839 -23.18 27.57 -32.49
N THR A 840 -24.35 27.07 -32.08
CA THR A 840 -25.30 27.87 -31.29
C THR A 840 -24.73 28.16 -29.90
N SER A 841 -24.13 27.16 -29.25
CA SER A 841 -23.49 27.34 -27.94
C SER A 841 -22.37 28.38 -27.99
N GLY A 842 -21.46 28.26 -28.96
CA GLY A 842 -20.37 29.20 -29.14
C GLY A 842 -20.84 30.62 -29.46
N ALA A 843 -21.82 30.76 -30.36
CA ALA A 843 -22.40 32.06 -30.71
C ALA A 843 -23.05 32.75 -29.51
N VAL A 844 -23.86 32.02 -28.72
CA VAL A 844 -24.52 32.56 -27.54
C VAL A 844 -23.52 32.95 -26.46
N ILE A 845 -22.55 32.08 -26.13
CA ILE A 845 -21.56 32.36 -25.09
C ILE A 845 -20.72 33.59 -25.46
N ARG A 846 -20.13 33.63 -26.67
CA ARG A 846 -19.31 34.77 -27.13
C ARG A 846 -20.10 36.07 -27.22
N GLY A 847 -21.39 35.99 -27.56
CA GLY A 847 -22.27 37.16 -27.60
C GLY A 847 -22.67 37.67 -26.21
N TYR A 848 -22.54 36.86 -25.16
CA TYR A 848 -23.06 37.18 -23.82
C TYR A 848 -21.97 37.53 -22.79
N THR A 849 -20.77 36.94 -22.94
CA THR A 849 -19.63 37.08 -22.02
C THR A 849 -18.28 36.95 -22.74
N SER A 850 -17.23 37.51 -22.14
CA SER A 850 -15.83 37.33 -22.59
C SER A 850 -15.13 36.09 -22.01
N ASN A 851 -15.77 35.35 -21.10
CA ASN A 851 -15.23 34.08 -20.61
C ASN A 851 -15.34 32.98 -21.69
N LEU A 852 -14.55 31.91 -21.54
CA LEU A 852 -14.34 30.92 -22.59
C LEU A 852 -15.51 29.94 -22.74
N PHE A 853 -15.76 29.47 -23.97
CA PHE A 853 -16.54 28.27 -24.22
C PHE A 853 -15.64 27.04 -24.17
N LEU A 854 -15.83 26.22 -23.13
CA LEU A 854 -14.98 25.07 -22.82
C LEU A 854 -15.48 23.74 -23.42
N GLY A 855 -16.47 23.78 -24.33
CA GLY A 855 -17.03 22.58 -24.96
C GLY A 855 -18.08 21.86 -24.10
N SER A 856 -18.23 20.54 -24.31
CA SER A 856 -19.33 19.75 -23.75
C SER A 856 -18.91 18.50 -22.98
N ARG A 857 -17.62 18.37 -22.63
CA ARG A 857 -17.11 17.29 -21.78
C ARG A 857 -17.44 15.90 -22.34
N PHE A 858 -16.91 15.60 -23.53
CA PHE A 858 -17.12 14.29 -24.16
C PHE A 858 -16.76 13.13 -23.22
N ALA A 859 -17.59 12.11 -23.15
CA ALA A 859 -17.29 10.89 -22.41
C ALA A 859 -16.34 9.98 -23.21
N GLY A 860 -15.06 9.93 -22.84
CA GLY A 860 -14.07 9.17 -23.60
C GLY A 860 -13.97 9.63 -25.05
N GLN A 861 -13.91 8.69 -26.00
CA GLN A 861 -13.81 8.97 -27.43
C GLN A 861 -15.19 9.34 -28.03
N PRO A 862 -15.42 10.60 -28.44
CA PRO A 862 -16.62 10.97 -29.18
C PRO A 862 -16.56 10.47 -30.64
N HIS A 863 -17.69 10.53 -31.34
CA HIS A 863 -17.69 10.39 -32.80
C HIS A 863 -16.81 11.46 -33.43
N VAL A 864 -16.07 11.09 -34.47
CA VAL A 864 -15.16 12.00 -35.19
C VAL A 864 -15.87 13.26 -35.68
N GLU A 865 -17.14 13.15 -36.07
CA GLU A 865 -17.90 14.30 -36.58
C GLU A 865 -18.36 15.27 -35.48
N ALA A 866 -18.72 14.76 -34.29
CA ALA A 866 -19.00 15.64 -33.15
C ALA A 866 -17.71 16.30 -32.64
N ALA A 867 -16.59 15.58 -32.66
CA ALA A 867 -15.27 16.14 -32.37
C ALA A 867 -14.90 17.25 -33.36
N ARG A 868 -15.10 17.04 -34.66
CA ARG A 868 -14.86 18.08 -35.70
C ARG A 868 -15.78 19.29 -35.54
N ALA A 869 -17.06 19.10 -35.23
CA ALA A 869 -17.96 20.21 -34.92
C ALA A 869 -17.47 20.99 -33.69
N CYS A 870 -17.00 20.28 -32.65
CA CYS A 870 -16.41 20.90 -31.47
C CYS A 870 -15.22 21.80 -31.82
N THR A 871 -14.26 21.31 -32.60
CA THR A 871 -13.02 22.06 -32.91
C THR A 871 -13.26 23.39 -33.63
N ASN A 872 -14.37 23.53 -34.35
CA ASN A 872 -14.71 24.77 -35.07
C ASN A 872 -15.28 25.88 -34.18
N HIS A 873 -15.85 25.54 -33.02
CA HIS A 873 -16.71 26.45 -32.27
C HIS A 873 -16.33 26.67 -30.82
N VAL A 874 -15.41 25.89 -30.26
CA VAL A 874 -14.96 26.04 -28.85
C VAL A 874 -13.68 26.87 -28.75
N ASP A 875 -13.44 27.43 -27.57
CA ASP A 875 -12.11 27.98 -27.24
C ASP A 875 -11.18 26.88 -26.71
N VAL A 876 -11.74 25.91 -25.97
CA VAL A 876 -11.06 24.73 -25.43
C VAL A 876 -11.96 23.52 -25.61
N ALA A 877 -11.44 22.43 -26.19
CA ALA A 877 -12.18 21.18 -26.25
C ALA A 877 -11.98 20.39 -24.94
N SER A 878 -13.09 20.00 -24.31
CA SER A 878 -13.10 19.24 -23.05
C SER A 878 -13.64 17.82 -23.21
N PHE A 879 -13.10 16.92 -22.39
CA PHE A 879 -13.54 15.54 -22.32
C PHE A 879 -13.20 14.92 -20.97
N ASN A 880 -13.88 13.83 -20.65
CA ASN A 880 -13.69 13.01 -19.47
C ASN A 880 -12.95 11.74 -19.90
N SER A 881 -11.66 11.66 -19.59
CA SER A 881 -10.83 10.49 -19.88
C SER A 881 -10.38 9.85 -18.59
N TYR A 882 -11.00 8.70 -18.30
CA TYR A 882 -10.65 7.82 -17.20
C TYR A 882 -9.56 6.82 -17.60
N ASN A 883 -8.60 7.21 -18.44
CA ASN A 883 -7.47 6.35 -18.82
C ASN A 883 -6.27 6.61 -17.90
N ASN A 884 -5.26 5.73 -17.94
CA ASN A 884 -4.00 5.95 -17.20
C ASN A 884 -3.20 7.17 -17.69
N THR A 885 -3.38 7.54 -18.94
CA THR A 885 -2.70 8.67 -19.61
C THR A 885 -3.68 9.37 -20.53
N VAL A 886 -3.43 10.65 -20.81
CA VAL A 886 -4.19 11.40 -21.82
C VAL A 886 -3.52 11.37 -23.19
N GLY A 887 -4.32 11.52 -24.23
CA GLY A 887 -3.87 11.63 -25.61
C GLY A 887 -4.84 12.48 -26.44
N VAL A 888 -4.39 12.90 -27.63
CA VAL A 888 -5.27 13.57 -28.58
C VAL A 888 -6.25 12.54 -29.14
N LEU A 889 -7.54 12.76 -28.91
CA LEU A 889 -8.62 11.88 -29.36
C LEU A 889 -8.90 12.07 -30.85
N ALA A 890 -9.42 11.02 -31.51
CA ALA A 890 -9.73 11.08 -32.93
C ALA A 890 -10.79 12.16 -33.22
N GLY A 891 -10.57 12.99 -34.24
CA GLY A 891 -11.39 14.15 -34.59
C GLY A 891 -11.03 15.45 -33.86
N LEU A 892 -10.13 15.42 -32.88
CA LEU A 892 -9.61 16.61 -32.17
C LEU A 892 -8.17 16.97 -32.57
N GLU A 893 -7.73 16.53 -33.75
CA GLU A 893 -6.35 16.73 -34.23
C GLU A 893 -6.06 18.19 -34.60
N ALA A 894 -7.09 18.96 -34.96
CA ALA A 894 -6.99 20.40 -35.25
C ALA A 894 -6.21 21.12 -34.15
N ASP A 895 -5.46 22.18 -34.45
CA ASP A 895 -4.55 22.79 -33.50
C ASP A 895 -5.23 23.68 -32.45
N LEU A 896 -5.88 23.07 -31.45
CA LEU A 896 -6.59 23.77 -30.37
C LEU A 896 -6.22 23.24 -28.97
N PRO A 897 -6.42 24.03 -27.90
CA PRO A 897 -6.19 23.57 -26.53
C PRO A 897 -7.21 22.50 -26.09
N LEU A 898 -6.74 21.52 -25.33
CA LEU A 898 -7.51 20.39 -24.81
C LEU A 898 -7.55 20.41 -23.26
N LEU A 899 -8.64 19.94 -22.66
CA LEU A 899 -8.79 19.86 -21.20
C LEU A 899 -9.42 18.53 -20.80
N ASN A 900 -8.68 17.70 -20.04
CA ASN A 900 -9.30 16.53 -19.41
C ASN A 900 -10.03 16.97 -18.13
N THR A 901 -11.34 16.86 -18.11
CA THR A 901 -12.17 17.43 -17.05
C THR A 901 -12.61 16.43 -15.99
N GLU A 902 -12.32 15.14 -16.18
CA GLU A 902 -12.54 14.09 -15.19
C GLU A 902 -11.55 12.93 -15.39
N HIS A 903 -10.93 12.50 -14.30
CA HIS A 903 -10.21 11.24 -14.17
C HIS A 903 -10.13 10.88 -12.69
N ASN A 904 -9.97 9.59 -12.37
CA ASN A 904 -9.67 9.12 -11.02
C ASN A 904 -9.12 7.70 -11.01
N PHE A 905 -8.65 7.30 -9.84
CA PHE A 905 -8.23 5.95 -9.50
C PHE A 905 -8.80 5.60 -8.13
N CYS A 906 -9.40 4.42 -8.02
CA CYS A 906 -10.07 3.91 -6.82
C CYS A 906 -9.25 2.77 -6.23
N ALA A 907 -9.18 2.67 -4.91
CA ALA A 907 -8.52 1.56 -4.23
C ALA A 907 -9.44 0.93 -3.15
N PRO A 908 -9.34 -0.38 -2.89
CA PRO A 908 -10.22 -1.08 -1.96
C PRO A 908 -9.76 -1.00 -0.49
N ASP A 909 -8.56 -0.47 -0.23
CA ASP A 909 -7.91 -0.46 1.09
C ASP A 909 -8.44 0.59 2.08
N SER A 910 -9.53 1.28 1.73
CA SER A 910 -10.26 2.24 2.58
C SER A 910 -11.67 1.81 2.96
N GLY A 911 -12.06 0.55 2.67
CA GLY A 911 -13.34 -0.01 3.08
C GLY A 911 -14.52 0.34 2.17
N LEU A 912 -14.26 0.79 0.95
CA LEU A 912 -15.26 1.04 -0.08
C LEU A 912 -15.32 -0.14 -1.07
N PHE A 913 -16.52 -0.48 -1.53
CA PHE A 913 -16.80 -1.79 -2.14
C PHE A 913 -16.77 -1.78 -3.66
N TRP A 914 -17.01 -0.64 -4.31
CA TRP A 914 -17.00 -0.57 -5.76
C TRP A 914 -15.60 -0.20 -6.29
N GLU A 915 -15.20 -0.92 -7.33
CA GLU A 915 -13.88 -0.80 -7.97
C GLU A 915 -13.69 0.53 -8.70
N GLY A 916 -14.76 1.31 -8.85
CA GLY A 916 -14.74 2.56 -9.60
C GLY A 916 -14.54 2.36 -11.09
N LEU A 917 -14.19 3.44 -11.79
CA LEU A 917 -13.86 3.39 -13.21
C LEU A 917 -12.42 2.91 -13.46
N ASN A 918 -11.52 3.06 -12.47
CA ASN A 918 -10.15 2.57 -12.53
C ASN A 918 -9.68 2.05 -11.18
N LEU A 919 -9.60 0.73 -11.04
CA LEU A 919 -9.10 0.08 -9.83
C LEU A 919 -7.57 0.10 -9.76
N VAL A 920 -7.05 0.40 -8.59
CA VAL A 920 -5.64 0.21 -8.19
C VAL A 920 -5.58 -0.52 -6.86
N SER A 921 -4.40 -1.06 -6.51
CA SER A 921 -4.30 -1.96 -5.37
C SER A 921 -4.39 -1.29 -3.99
N ASN A 922 -3.98 -0.01 -3.87
CA ASN A 922 -3.96 0.72 -2.60
C ASN A 922 -3.82 2.25 -2.79
N GLN A 923 -3.89 3.01 -1.70
CA GLN A 923 -3.75 4.47 -1.71
C GLN A 923 -2.42 4.97 -2.32
N ALA A 924 -1.31 4.24 -2.15
CA ALA A 924 -0.02 4.61 -2.75
C ALA A 924 -0.03 4.43 -4.28
N GLN A 925 -0.74 3.43 -4.79
CA GLN A 925 -0.94 3.28 -6.23
C GLN A 925 -1.88 4.35 -6.81
N ARG A 926 -2.86 4.86 -6.05
CA ARG A 926 -3.66 6.03 -6.49
C ARG A 926 -2.75 7.23 -6.75
N ALA A 927 -1.82 7.49 -5.84
CA ALA A 927 -0.82 8.56 -5.99
C ALA A 927 0.12 8.34 -7.20
N THR A 928 0.55 7.10 -7.43
CA THR A 928 1.41 6.73 -8.57
C THR A 928 0.68 6.91 -9.91
N ARG A 929 -0.57 6.44 -10.00
CA ARG A 929 -1.39 6.59 -11.21
C ARG A 929 -1.77 8.04 -11.48
N TYR A 930 -2.10 8.79 -10.43
CA TYR A 930 -2.29 10.23 -10.53
C TYR A 930 -1.07 10.92 -11.15
N THR A 931 0.13 10.63 -10.65
CA THR A 931 1.38 11.22 -11.14
C THR A 931 1.62 10.87 -12.61
N THR A 932 1.33 9.62 -13.01
CA THR A 932 1.44 9.17 -14.40
C THR A 932 0.51 9.94 -15.33
N HIS A 933 -0.76 10.06 -14.94
CA HIS A 933 -1.77 10.79 -15.71
C HIS A 933 -1.42 12.28 -15.81
N PHE A 934 -1.07 12.91 -14.69
CA PHE A 934 -0.61 14.30 -14.64
C PHE A 934 0.57 14.55 -15.59
N ASN A 935 1.61 13.72 -15.53
CA ASN A 935 2.78 13.84 -16.39
C ASN A 935 2.43 13.74 -17.87
N SER A 936 1.51 12.84 -18.24
CA SER A 936 1.06 12.73 -19.63
C SER A 936 0.33 14.00 -20.13
N ALA A 937 -0.42 14.66 -19.25
CA ALA A 937 -1.16 15.88 -19.59
C ALA A 937 -0.26 17.11 -19.63
N VAL A 938 0.56 17.35 -18.60
CA VAL A 938 1.40 18.55 -18.48
C VAL A 938 2.49 18.59 -19.56
N ASN A 939 3.02 17.42 -19.96
CA ASN A 939 4.04 17.30 -21.03
C ASN A 939 3.45 17.39 -22.44
N SER A 940 2.12 17.40 -22.59
CA SER A 940 1.50 17.56 -23.90
C SER A 940 1.42 19.04 -24.28
N ALA A 941 1.87 19.35 -25.51
CA ALA A 941 1.74 20.68 -26.11
C ALA A 941 0.28 21.14 -26.29
N ARG A 942 -0.69 20.22 -26.19
CA ARG A 942 -2.12 20.48 -26.45
C ARG A 942 -2.95 20.64 -25.18
N PHE A 943 -2.62 19.93 -24.10
CA PHE A 943 -3.46 19.93 -22.89
C PHE A 943 -3.17 21.13 -22.00
N VAL A 944 -4.18 21.96 -21.75
CA VAL A 944 -4.07 23.16 -20.90
C VAL A 944 -4.49 22.92 -19.44
N GLY A 945 -4.84 21.70 -19.08
CA GLY A 945 -5.18 21.33 -17.71
C GLY A 945 -5.64 19.88 -17.54
N GLN A 946 -5.86 19.51 -16.29
CA GLN A 946 -6.59 18.30 -15.89
C GLN A 946 -7.42 18.55 -14.63
N HIS A 947 -8.60 17.94 -14.51
CA HIS A 947 -9.40 17.96 -13.28
C HIS A 947 -9.64 16.54 -12.73
N TRP A 948 -9.41 16.35 -11.42
CA TRP A 948 -9.70 15.11 -10.69
C TRP A 948 -11.20 14.99 -10.38
N PHE A 949 -11.78 13.81 -10.61
CA PHE A 949 -13.14 13.44 -10.21
C PHE A 949 -13.08 12.49 -8.99
N GLN A 950 -13.25 12.94 -7.76
CA GLN A 950 -13.82 14.20 -7.29
C GLN A 950 -13.30 14.53 -5.88
N PHE A 951 -13.82 15.58 -5.26
CA PHE A 951 -13.37 16.04 -3.94
C PHE A 951 -13.65 15.03 -2.82
N LEU A 952 -14.87 14.49 -2.74
CA LEU A 952 -15.34 13.60 -1.68
C LEU A 952 -15.59 12.17 -2.19
N ASP A 953 -15.27 11.16 -1.38
CA ASP A 953 -15.65 9.77 -1.63
C ASP A 953 -17.18 9.56 -1.72
N ARG A 954 -17.62 8.49 -2.37
CA ARG A 954 -19.04 8.08 -2.29
C ARG A 954 -19.34 7.43 -0.93
N SER A 955 -20.60 7.49 -0.50
CA SER A 955 -21.07 6.79 0.69
C SER A 955 -20.88 5.27 0.58
N THR A 956 -20.45 4.62 1.66
CA THR A 956 -20.16 3.16 1.75
C THR A 956 -21.31 2.28 1.26
N THR A 957 -22.56 2.71 1.45
CA THR A 957 -23.78 1.98 1.05
C THR A 957 -24.42 2.49 -0.24
N GLY A 958 -23.69 3.30 -1.01
CA GLY A 958 -24.15 3.93 -2.24
C GLY A 958 -24.86 5.25 -2.00
N ILE A 959 -25.02 6.02 -3.08
CA ILE A 959 -25.74 7.30 -3.05
C ILE A 959 -27.20 7.09 -3.40
N LEU A 960 -28.09 7.95 -2.90
CA LEU A 960 -29.54 7.84 -3.13
C LEU A 960 -29.95 7.79 -4.61
N ASN A 961 -29.32 8.62 -5.45
CA ASN A 961 -29.78 8.87 -6.82
C ASN A 961 -29.02 8.04 -7.87
N SER A 962 -28.38 6.92 -7.51
CA SER A 962 -27.69 6.06 -8.47
C SER A 962 -27.51 4.62 -7.98
N ASP A 963 -27.80 3.66 -8.85
CA ASP A 963 -27.44 2.24 -8.67
C ASP A 963 -26.13 1.86 -9.39
N ALA A 964 -25.63 2.72 -10.28
CA ALA A 964 -24.50 2.44 -11.18
C ALA A 964 -23.21 3.19 -10.81
N ASP A 965 -23.29 4.14 -9.88
CA ASP A 965 -22.21 5.08 -9.55
C ASP A 965 -22.05 5.21 -8.02
N GLY A 966 -22.07 4.06 -7.34
CA GLY A 966 -22.20 3.97 -5.88
C GLY A 966 -20.98 3.35 -5.21
N ASN A 967 -20.58 3.93 -4.06
CA ASN A 967 -19.63 3.44 -3.06
C ASN A 967 -18.16 3.15 -3.47
N ASN A 968 -17.59 3.93 -4.38
CA ASN A 968 -16.16 3.88 -4.72
C ASN A 968 -15.28 4.95 -4.04
N ASN A 969 -13.99 4.63 -3.94
CA ASN A 969 -12.91 5.46 -3.40
C ASN A 969 -12.34 6.47 -4.42
N ASN A 970 -13.16 7.40 -4.90
CA ASN A 970 -12.77 8.40 -5.90
C ASN A 970 -12.54 9.83 -5.36
N GLY A 971 -12.64 10.02 -4.05
CA GLY A 971 -12.45 11.28 -3.33
C GLY A 971 -10.99 11.63 -3.06
N LEU A 972 -10.71 12.93 -2.93
CA LEU A 972 -9.49 13.43 -2.27
C LEU A 972 -9.58 13.33 -0.75
N VAL A 973 -10.81 13.40 -0.21
CA VAL A 973 -11.13 13.18 1.19
C VAL A 973 -12.17 12.06 1.34
N ASP A 974 -12.09 11.35 2.47
CA ASP A 974 -13.05 10.30 2.83
C ASP A 974 -14.37 10.87 3.40
N VAL A 975 -15.32 9.99 3.75
CA VAL A 975 -16.62 10.36 4.35
C VAL A 975 -16.50 11.13 5.68
N THR A 976 -15.34 11.10 6.32
CA THR A 976 -15.04 11.82 7.57
C THR A 976 -14.34 13.15 7.35
N ASP A 977 -14.27 13.61 6.09
CA ASP A 977 -13.53 14.80 5.68
C ASP A 977 -12.03 14.69 6.02
N THR A 978 -11.47 13.48 5.91
CA THR A 978 -10.03 13.23 6.12
C THR A 978 -9.32 13.08 4.77
N PRO A 979 -8.27 13.87 4.48
CA PRO A 979 -7.52 13.77 3.22
C PRO A 979 -6.71 12.47 3.08
N TYR A 980 -6.67 11.93 1.87
CA TYR A 980 -5.81 10.79 1.52
C TYR A 980 -4.36 11.22 1.32
N ALA A 981 -3.56 11.19 2.40
CA ALA A 981 -2.20 11.74 2.44
C ALA A 981 -1.28 11.35 1.26
N PRO A 982 -1.21 10.08 0.80
CA PRO A 982 -0.38 9.73 -0.37
C PRO A 982 -0.81 10.46 -1.65
N LEU A 983 -2.13 10.54 -1.89
CA LEU A 983 -2.68 11.20 -3.07
C LEU A 983 -2.49 12.72 -2.97
N ILE A 984 -2.76 13.33 -1.82
CA ILE A 984 -2.52 14.75 -1.57
C ILE A 984 -1.04 15.10 -1.76
N GLY A 985 -0.12 14.25 -1.30
CA GLY A 985 1.32 14.43 -1.53
C GLY A 985 1.69 14.48 -3.02
N ALA A 986 1.11 13.59 -3.83
CA ALA A 986 1.32 13.59 -5.28
C ALA A 986 0.72 14.83 -5.97
N ILE A 987 -0.48 15.26 -5.58
CA ILE A 987 -1.13 16.48 -6.09
C ILE A 987 -0.30 17.72 -5.72
N ARG A 988 0.17 17.80 -4.47
CA ARG A 988 1.03 18.87 -3.98
C ARG A 988 2.32 18.97 -4.77
N ASN A 989 2.99 17.84 -5.01
CA ASN A 989 4.18 17.81 -5.84
C ASN A 989 3.90 18.28 -7.28
N ALA A 990 2.81 17.81 -7.89
CA ALA A 990 2.40 18.22 -9.23
C ALA A 990 2.21 19.75 -9.33
N GLY A 991 1.51 20.37 -8.38
CA GLY A 991 1.31 21.83 -8.37
C GLY A 991 2.61 22.64 -8.22
N GLN A 992 3.62 22.09 -7.53
CA GLN A 992 4.94 22.74 -7.40
C GLN A 992 5.73 22.72 -8.72
N VAL A 993 5.65 21.64 -9.50
CA VAL A 993 6.50 21.46 -10.68
C VAL A 993 5.81 21.75 -12.01
N MET A 994 4.47 21.86 -12.05
CA MET A 994 3.71 21.86 -13.30
C MET A 994 4.14 22.92 -14.32
N TYR A 995 4.51 24.11 -13.84
CA TYR A 995 4.91 25.21 -14.72
C TYR A 995 6.29 25.00 -15.30
N ALA A 996 7.27 24.68 -14.46
CA ALA A 996 8.65 24.38 -14.87
C ALA A 996 8.69 23.19 -15.84
N GLN A 997 7.99 22.12 -15.49
CA GLN A 997 7.87 20.91 -16.31
C GLN A 997 7.24 21.21 -17.67
N ARG A 998 6.15 21.98 -17.72
CA ARG A 998 5.51 22.35 -19.00
C ARG A 998 6.34 23.30 -19.83
N PHE A 999 7.08 24.20 -19.19
CA PHE A 999 7.95 25.16 -19.88
C PHE A 999 9.21 24.48 -20.44
N GLY A 1000 9.63 23.35 -19.87
CA GLY A 1000 10.75 22.54 -20.34
C GLY A 1000 12.09 22.87 -19.69
N THR A 1001 12.11 23.31 -18.43
CA THR A 1001 13.35 23.55 -17.68
C THR A 1001 13.93 22.21 -17.18
N THR A 1002 15.25 22.02 -17.23
CA THR A 1002 15.89 20.83 -16.65
C THR A 1002 16.19 21.05 -15.17
N PRO A 1003 16.13 20.02 -14.30
CA PRO A 1003 16.60 20.18 -12.93
C PRO A 1003 18.08 20.56 -12.89
N PRO A 1004 18.51 21.35 -11.90
CA PRO A 1004 19.91 21.73 -11.78
C PRO A 1004 20.77 20.49 -11.59
N THR A 1005 21.95 20.54 -12.17
CA THR A 1005 22.94 19.46 -12.15
C THR A 1005 23.97 19.68 -11.06
N LEU A 1006 24.50 18.58 -10.50
CA LEU A 1006 25.72 18.59 -9.72
C LEU A 1006 26.58 17.35 -10.01
N THR A 1007 27.90 17.48 -9.86
CA THR A 1007 28.83 16.36 -10.06
C THR A 1007 28.68 15.31 -8.97
N ALA A 1008 28.84 14.04 -9.35
CA ALA A 1008 28.83 12.92 -8.41
C ALA A 1008 29.96 13.02 -7.38
N PHE A 1009 29.70 12.50 -6.19
CA PHE A 1009 30.66 12.41 -5.09
C PHE A 1009 31.25 11.00 -5.01
N THR A 1010 32.44 10.88 -4.40
CA THR A 1010 33.04 9.59 -4.03
C THR A 1010 32.93 9.40 -2.52
N ASN A 1011 32.66 8.17 -2.09
CA ASN A 1011 32.63 7.80 -0.67
C ASN A 1011 33.96 8.16 0.03
N ARG A 1012 33.88 8.50 1.32
CA ARG A 1012 35.01 8.96 2.11
C ARG A 1012 35.14 8.14 3.38
N THR A 1013 36.38 7.83 3.75
CA THR A 1013 36.73 7.27 5.06
C THR A 1013 37.66 8.23 5.78
N ILE A 1014 37.35 8.54 7.03
CA ILE A 1014 38.14 9.44 7.88
C ILE A 1014 38.28 8.85 9.29
N SER A 1015 39.32 9.23 10.02
CA SER A 1015 39.47 8.82 11.42
C SER A 1015 38.54 9.62 12.33
N VAL A 1016 38.14 9.03 13.46
CA VAL A 1016 37.39 9.73 14.52
C VAL A 1016 38.09 11.04 14.91
N ASN A 1017 37.30 12.07 15.18
CA ASN A 1017 37.76 13.44 15.49
C ASN A 1017 38.49 14.18 14.34
N SER A 1018 38.43 13.67 13.10
CA SER A 1018 38.90 14.40 11.92
C SER A 1018 37.75 14.97 11.08
N SER A 1019 38.09 15.71 10.02
CA SER A 1019 37.14 16.26 9.05
C SER A 1019 37.48 15.77 7.65
N THR A 1020 36.49 15.73 6.77
CA THR A 1020 36.69 15.41 5.35
C THR A 1020 37.54 16.45 4.59
N GLY A 1021 37.72 17.65 5.16
CA GLY A 1021 38.21 18.81 4.42
C GLY A 1021 37.22 19.27 3.34
N PRO A 1022 37.58 20.25 2.49
CA PRO A 1022 36.72 20.69 1.40
C PRO A 1022 36.63 19.64 0.28
N ILE A 1023 35.45 19.08 0.05
CA ILE A 1023 35.15 18.25 -1.13
C ILE A 1023 34.56 19.15 -2.21
N THR A 1024 35.29 19.34 -3.31
CA THR A 1024 34.84 20.12 -4.46
C THR A 1024 33.79 19.38 -5.29
N PHE A 1025 32.78 20.13 -5.75
CA PHE A 1025 31.78 19.70 -6.72
C PHE A 1025 31.35 20.89 -7.57
N THR A 1026 30.84 20.63 -8.78
CA THR A 1026 30.28 21.69 -9.63
C THR A 1026 28.77 21.64 -9.69
N ILE A 1027 28.13 22.80 -9.83
CA ILE A 1027 26.69 22.95 -10.06
C ILE A 1027 26.41 23.72 -11.36
N GLY A 1028 25.28 23.43 -12.01
CA GLY A 1028 24.87 24.11 -13.24
C GLY A 1028 23.38 23.92 -13.53
N ASP A 1029 22.80 24.81 -14.33
CA ASP A 1029 21.39 24.77 -14.71
C ASP A 1029 21.21 25.39 -16.10
N ASP A 1030 20.17 25.00 -16.83
CA ASP A 1030 19.91 25.47 -18.19
C ASP A 1030 19.30 26.89 -18.23
N LEU A 1031 18.62 27.32 -17.16
CA LEU A 1031 17.90 28.59 -17.13
C LEU A 1031 18.20 29.46 -15.91
N THR A 1032 18.41 28.86 -14.74
CA THR A 1032 18.76 29.57 -13.52
C THR A 1032 20.25 29.91 -13.48
N PRO A 1033 20.64 31.19 -13.40
CA PRO A 1033 22.04 31.55 -13.23
C PRO A 1033 22.63 30.87 -11.98
N VAL A 1034 23.85 30.34 -12.09
CA VAL A 1034 24.51 29.56 -11.02
C VAL A 1034 24.60 30.28 -9.67
N GLY A 1035 24.60 31.61 -9.64
CA GLY A 1035 24.59 32.41 -8.42
C GLY A 1035 23.26 32.40 -7.66
N SER A 1036 22.18 31.98 -8.32
CA SER A 1036 20.82 31.92 -7.78
C SER A 1036 20.40 30.50 -7.40
N LEU A 1037 21.25 29.50 -7.61
CA LEU A 1037 21.00 28.11 -7.21
C LEU A 1037 21.16 27.96 -5.69
N ALA A 1038 20.15 27.37 -5.04
CA ALA A 1038 20.14 27.13 -3.60
C ALA A 1038 20.70 25.75 -3.25
N LEU A 1039 21.51 25.65 -2.19
CA LEU A 1039 22.09 24.39 -1.71
C LEU A 1039 21.46 23.95 -0.38
N SER A 1040 21.07 22.68 -0.29
CA SER A 1040 20.63 22.04 0.97
C SER A 1040 21.30 20.67 1.17
N ARG A 1041 21.18 20.12 2.39
CA ARG A 1041 21.89 18.89 2.82
C ARG A 1041 21.04 17.99 3.70
N GLU A 1042 21.30 16.69 3.63
CA GLU A 1042 20.69 15.65 4.48
C GLU A 1042 21.76 14.65 4.97
N SER A 1043 21.46 13.96 6.07
CA SER A 1043 22.30 12.89 6.65
C SER A 1043 21.41 11.75 7.13
N SER A 1044 21.76 10.51 6.78
CA SER A 1044 21.05 9.31 7.25
C SER A 1044 21.29 9.01 8.74
N ASN A 1045 22.30 9.64 9.35
CA ASN A 1045 22.64 9.49 10.77
C ASN A 1045 23.09 10.84 11.33
N THR A 1046 22.12 11.62 11.82
CA THR A 1046 22.36 12.96 12.37
C THR A 1046 23.07 12.94 13.73
N ASN A 1047 23.13 11.80 14.41
CA ASN A 1047 23.92 11.63 15.63
C ASN A 1047 25.42 11.53 15.31
N LEU A 1048 25.79 10.84 14.23
CA LEU A 1048 27.17 10.78 13.74
C LEU A 1048 27.55 12.07 13.00
N VAL A 1049 26.69 12.57 12.12
CA VAL A 1049 26.92 13.79 11.32
C VAL A 1049 25.72 14.74 11.43
N PRO A 1050 25.73 15.65 12.42
CA PRO A 1050 24.71 16.69 12.53
C PRO A 1050 24.66 17.58 11.28
N LEU A 1051 23.47 18.01 10.84
CA LEU A 1051 23.32 18.85 9.63
C LEU A 1051 24.02 20.21 9.73
N ALA A 1052 24.20 20.71 10.96
CA ALA A 1052 24.96 21.93 11.25
C ALA A 1052 26.45 21.77 10.94
N ASN A 1053 26.97 20.54 10.91
CA ASN A 1053 28.37 20.25 10.64
C ASN A 1053 28.67 19.94 9.17
N ILE A 1054 27.66 20.06 8.29
CA ILE A 1054 27.80 19.96 6.84
C ILE A 1054 27.80 21.40 6.31
N ILE A 1055 28.98 21.93 6.00
CA ILE A 1055 29.17 23.33 5.64
C ILE A 1055 29.46 23.45 4.14
N PHE A 1056 28.69 24.29 3.44
CA PHE A 1056 28.94 24.62 2.04
C PHE A 1056 29.88 25.82 1.90
N GLY A 1057 30.81 25.75 0.95
CA GLY A 1057 31.71 26.83 0.55
C GLY A 1057 31.79 26.97 -0.97
N GLY A 1058 32.76 27.77 -1.43
CA GLY A 1058 32.94 28.09 -2.85
C GLY A 1058 32.00 29.18 -3.38
N SER A 1059 32.05 29.43 -4.69
CA SER A 1059 31.30 30.49 -5.39
C SER A 1059 31.06 30.15 -6.86
N GLY A 1060 29.96 30.65 -7.42
CA GLY A 1060 29.58 30.34 -8.80
C GLY A 1060 29.34 28.84 -8.99
N SER A 1061 29.73 28.30 -10.15
CA SER A 1061 29.58 26.86 -10.43
C SER A 1061 30.49 25.97 -9.58
N ASN A 1062 31.59 26.48 -9.01
CA ASN A 1062 32.52 25.70 -8.21
C ASN A 1062 32.18 25.82 -6.71
N ARG A 1063 31.66 24.73 -6.14
CA ARG A 1063 31.22 24.66 -4.74
C ARG A 1063 32.06 23.66 -3.97
N THR A 1064 32.06 23.79 -2.65
CA THR A 1064 32.67 22.81 -1.74
C THR A 1064 31.69 22.39 -0.66
N VAL A 1065 31.81 21.16 -0.18
CA VAL A 1065 31.15 20.69 1.04
C VAL A 1065 32.20 20.17 2.00
N THR A 1066 32.15 20.61 3.26
CA THR A 1066 33.00 20.11 4.34
C THR A 1066 32.13 19.48 5.41
N VAL A 1067 32.47 18.27 5.79
CA VAL A 1067 31.74 17.47 6.77
C VAL A 1067 32.63 17.17 7.96
N THR A 1068 32.13 17.48 9.16
CA THR A 1068 32.78 17.20 10.44
C THR A 1068 31.86 16.35 11.32
N PRO A 1069 32.16 15.06 11.57
CA PRO A 1069 31.37 14.23 12.48
C PRO A 1069 31.31 14.79 13.90
N ALA A 1070 30.33 14.35 14.69
CA ALA A 1070 30.29 14.65 16.11
C ALA A 1070 31.52 14.05 16.83
N THR A 1071 32.06 14.80 17.79
CA THR A 1071 33.28 14.41 18.52
C THR A 1071 33.14 13.04 19.17
N GLY A 1072 34.15 12.20 19.02
CA GLY A 1072 34.24 10.86 19.60
C GLY A 1072 33.35 9.80 18.94
N GLN A 1073 32.59 10.15 17.89
CA GLN A 1073 31.68 9.21 17.23
C GLN A 1073 32.36 8.47 16.06
N THR A 1074 32.08 7.17 15.96
CA THR A 1074 32.46 6.31 14.82
C THR A 1074 31.22 5.69 14.20
N GLY A 1075 31.28 5.30 12.93
CA GLY A 1075 30.17 4.67 12.21
C GLY A 1075 30.07 5.15 10.77
N THR A 1076 28.94 4.88 10.12
CA THR A 1076 28.67 5.31 8.74
C THR A 1076 27.45 6.22 8.65
N ALA A 1077 27.49 7.18 7.72
CA ALA A 1077 26.36 8.03 7.35
C ALA A 1077 26.34 8.27 5.83
N THR A 1078 25.19 8.11 5.20
CA THR A 1078 24.96 8.56 3.81
C THR A 1078 24.56 10.02 3.85
N LEU A 1079 25.31 10.85 3.11
CA LEU A 1079 25.09 12.29 3.03
C LEU A 1079 24.55 12.66 1.66
N THR A 1080 23.50 13.47 1.62
CA THR A 1080 22.87 13.95 0.38
C THR A 1080 23.11 15.45 0.24
N VAL A 1081 23.66 15.88 -0.89
CA VAL A 1081 23.74 17.30 -1.28
C VAL A 1081 22.68 17.55 -2.35
N ILE A 1082 21.91 18.62 -2.18
CA ILE A 1082 20.78 18.98 -3.04
C ILE A 1082 21.02 20.40 -3.59
N VAL A 1083 20.83 20.58 -4.89
CA VAL A 1083 20.78 21.87 -5.57
C VAL A 1083 19.34 22.13 -5.98
N THR A 1084 18.82 23.32 -5.71
CA THR A 1084 17.47 23.74 -6.08
C THR A 1084 17.54 24.98 -6.96
N ASP A 1085 16.85 24.98 -8.09
CA ASP A 1085 16.76 26.14 -8.97
C ASP A 1085 15.73 27.17 -8.47
N ALA A 1086 15.61 28.30 -9.17
CA ALA A 1086 14.64 29.34 -8.81
C ALA A 1086 13.18 28.90 -9.04
N GLN A 1087 12.97 27.78 -9.73
CA GLN A 1087 11.68 27.18 -10.05
C GLN A 1087 11.31 26.02 -9.11
N GLY A 1088 12.21 25.64 -8.20
CA GLY A 1088 12.03 24.56 -7.24
C GLY A 1088 12.44 23.16 -7.73
N ALA A 1089 12.93 23.01 -8.96
CA ALA A 1089 13.45 21.73 -9.43
C ALA A 1089 14.77 21.41 -8.71
N ARG A 1090 15.01 20.11 -8.47
CA ARG A 1090 16.12 19.65 -7.62
C ARG A 1090 17.00 18.65 -8.33
N GLY A 1091 18.30 18.89 -8.29
CA GLY A 1091 19.33 17.87 -8.48
C GLY A 1091 19.89 17.43 -7.14
N PHE A 1092 20.30 16.17 -7.03
CA PHE A 1092 20.99 15.70 -5.84
C PHE A 1092 22.10 14.69 -6.18
N ALA A 1093 23.08 14.59 -5.29
CA ALA A 1093 24.10 13.56 -5.31
C ALA A 1093 24.43 13.14 -3.87
N THR A 1094 24.78 11.86 -3.71
CA THR A 1094 25.04 11.25 -2.40
C THR A 1094 26.46 10.70 -2.30
N PHE A 1095 26.98 10.59 -1.08
CA PHE A 1095 28.16 9.78 -0.76
C PHE A 1095 28.09 9.25 0.66
N GLU A 1096 28.71 8.10 0.89
CA GLU A 1096 28.87 7.54 2.23
C GLU A 1096 30.12 8.13 2.90
N LEU A 1097 29.97 8.53 4.17
CA LEU A 1097 31.06 8.87 5.07
C LEU A 1097 31.22 7.76 6.12
N SER A 1098 32.39 7.12 6.14
CA SER A 1098 32.79 6.15 7.16
C SER A 1098 33.80 6.78 8.14
N VAL A 1099 33.45 6.82 9.42
CA VAL A 1099 34.28 7.34 10.50
C VAL A 1099 34.82 6.17 11.31
N VAL A 1100 36.12 5.90 11.16
CA VAL A 1100 36.80 4.74 11.77
C VAL A 1100 37.60 5.15 13.01
N PRO A 1101 37.85 4.24 13.97
CA PRO A 1101 38.76 4.50 15.09
C PRO A 1101 40.14 4.98 14.63
N ALA A 1102 40.83 5.75 15.47
CA ALA A 1102 42.21 6.11 15.22
C ALA A 1102 43.10 4.85 15.22
N ALA A 1103 44.08 4.78 14.32
CA ALA A 1103 45.03 3.66 14.29
C ALA A 1103 45.85 3.65 15.60
N PRO A 1104 46.13 2.48 16.20
CA PRO A 1104 46.95 2.39 17.40
C PRO A 1104 48.39 2.82 17.15
N ASN A 1105 49.05 3.38 18.16
CA ASN A 1105 50.47 3.73 18.10
C ASN A 1105 51.32 2.45 18.06
N PRO A 1106 52.34 2.38 17.19
CA PRO A 1106 53.18 1.19 17.10
C PRO A 1106 53.95 0.96 18.42
N PRO A 1107 54.04 -0.29 18.89
CA PRO A 1107 54.76 -0.60 20.10
C PRO A 1107 56.26 -0.40 19.87
N ALA A 1108 56.97 0.14 20.85
CA ALA A 1108 58.40 0.41 20.75
C ALA A 1108 59.18 -0.13 21.94
N PHE A 1109 60.41 -0.56 21.69
CA PHE A 1109 61.39 -0.86 22.73
C PHE A 1109 62.12 0.40 23.17
N SER A 1110 62.29 0.56 24.46
CA SER A 1110 63.09 1.61 25.07
C SER A 1110 64.00 1.04 26.15
N GLY A 1111 65.22 1.57 26.25
CA GLY A 1111 66.21 1.20 27.26
C GLY A 1111 66.57 -0.29 27.34
N PRO A 1112 66.93 -0.97 26.23
CA PRO A 1112 67.42 -2.34 26.31
C PRO A 1112 68.70 -2.39 27.15
N SER A 1113 68.77 -3.32 28.10
CA SER A 1113 69.91 -3.51 28.97
C SER A 1113 70.16 -4.99 29.24
N LEU A 1114 71.41 -5.31 29.58
CA LEU A 1114 71.81 -6.64 30.02
C LEU A 1114 72.36 -6.51 31.45
N SER A 1115 71.64 -7.06 32.42
CA SER A 1115 72.02 -7.02 33.83
C SER A 1115 71.84 -8.41 34.44
N ASN A 1116 72.79 -8.88 35.25
CA ASN A 1116 72.81 -10.24 35.80
C ASN A 1116 72.63 -11.35 34.73
N GLN A 1117 73.17 -11.14 33.53
CA GLN A 1117 73.06 -12.05 32.37
C GLN A 1117 71.64 -12.25 31.81
N LEU A 1118 70.67 -11.41 32.19
CA LEU A 1118 69.33 -11.38 31.63
C LEU A 1118 69.14 -10.14 30.76
N PHE A 1119 68.53 -10.32 29.58
CA PHE A 1119 68.10 -9.22 28.73
C PHE A 1119 66.82 -8.59 29.28
N LYS A 1120 66.81 -7.27 29.39
CA LYS A 1120 65.70 -6.47 29.93
C LYS A 1120 65.39 -5.31 29.00
N VAL A 1121 64.10 -5.03 28.77
CA VAL A 1121 63.66 -3.92 27.91
C VAL A 1121 62.35 -3.33 28.41
N SER A 1122 62.16 -2.02 28.25
CA SER A 1122 60.88 -1.35 28.46
C SER A 1122 60.09 -1.30 27.15
N ILE A 1123 58.80 -1.59 27.22
CA ILE A 1123 57.88 -1.57 26.09
C ILE A 1123 56.93 -0.40 26.28
N THR A 1124 56.89 0.52 25.31
CA THR A 1124 55.97 1.65 25.26
C THR A 1124 54.93 1.45 24.15
N GLY A 1125 53.72 1.96 24.35
CA GLY A 1125 52.63 1.94 23.37
C GLY A 1125 51.29 2.29 24.03
N ASP A 1126 50.19 1.99 23.35
CA ASP A 1126 48.83 2.25 23.84
C ASP A 1126 48.45 1.42 25.08
N VAL A 1127 47.78 2.07 26.02
CA VAL A 1127 47.23 1.46 27.24
C VAL A 1127 46.01 0.61 26.90
N GLY A 1128 45.92 -0.58 27.47
CA GLY A 1128 44.82 -1.53 27.27
C GLY A 1128 44.98 -2.41 26.02
N ALA A 1129 46.07 -2.29 25.27
CA ALA A 1129 46.35 -3.15 24.13
C ALA A 1129 47.06 -4.46 24.54
N ASP A 1130 46.95 -5.49 23.69
CA ASP A 1130 47.58 -6.79 23.89
C ASP A 1130 48.95 -6.83 23.19
N TYR A 1131 50.01 -7.05 23.98
CA TYR A 1131 51.39 -7.04 23.50
C TYR A 1131 51.97 -8.45 23.46
N TYR A 1132 52.53 -8.81 22.31
CA TYR A 1132 53.25 -10.06 22.12
C TYR A 1132 54.72 -9.79 21.85
N LEU A 1133 55.58 -10.33 22.71
CA LEU A 1133 57.01 -10.30 22.50
C LEU A 1133 57.44 -11.64 21.92
N GLN A 1134 58.12 -11.57 20.79
CA GLN A 1134 58.67 -12.72 20.11
C GLN A 1134 60.17 -12.67 20.09
N ALA A 1135 60.79 -13.83 20.21
CA ALA A 1135 62.23 -13.98 20.09
C ALA A 1135 62.59 -14.94 18.95
N SER A 1136 63.74 -14.72 18.33
CA SER A 1136 64.29 -15.56 17.28
C SER A 1136 65.81 -15.69 17.41
N THR A 1137 66.38 -16.81 16.98
CA THR A 1137 67.85 -16.99 16.90
C THR A 1137 68.39 -16.76 15.48
N ASN A 1138 67.50 -16.60 14.48
CA ASN A 1138 67.86 -16.52 13.06
C ASN A 1138 67.05 -15.47 12.26
N LEU A 1139 66.21 -14.66 12.91
CA LEU A 1139 65.31 -13.66 12.30
C LEU A 1139 64.22 -14.21 11.37
N VAL A 1140 64.14 -15.54 11.21
CA VAL A 1140 63.16 -16.22 10.37
C VAL A 1140 62.11 -16.93 11.24
N ASN A 1141 62.58 -17.75 12.18
CA ASN A 1141 61.73 -18.52 13.08
C ASN A 1141 61.50 -17.71 14.36
N TRP A 1142 60.31 -17.11 14.48
CA TRP A 1142 59.92 -16.31 15.63
C TRP A 1142 59.01 -17.12 16.55
N GLN A 1143 59.33 -17.13 17.83
CA GLN A 1143 58.52 -17.76 18.86
C GLN A 1143 58.05 -16.70 19.85
N THR A 1144 56.76 -16.74 20.19
CA THR A 1144 56.22 -15.92 21.28
C THR A 1144 56.85 -16.36 22.60
N VAL A 1145 57.55 -15.43 23.25
CA VAL A 1145 58.23 -15.65 24.52
C VAL A 1145 57.52 -14.95 25.69
N PHE A 1146 56.65 -13.98 25.39
CA PHE A 1146 55.83 -13.32 26.40
C PHE A 1146 54.58 -12.69 25.77
N THR A 1147 53.48 -12.73 26.52
CA THR A 1147 52.20 -12.11 26.17
C THR A 1147 51.75 -11.28 27.37
N ASN A 1148 51.39 -10.02 27.13
CA ASN A 1148 50.84 -9.13 28.13
C ASN A 1148 49.50 -8.59 27.63
N LEU A 1149 48.41 -9.11 28.18
CA LEU A 1149 47.05 -8.75 27.79
C LEU A 1149 46.59 -7.52 28.58
N ASN A 1150 45.89 -6.59 27.92
CA ASN A 1150 45.44 -5.32 28.47
C ASN A 1150 46.56 -4.56 29.18
N ALA A 1151 47.73 -4.48 28.54
CA ALA A 1151 48.92 -3.95 29.19
C ALA A 1151 48.75 -2.47 29.55
N THR A 1152 49.46 -2.00 30.58
CA THR A 1152 49.61 -0.57 30.89
C THR A 1152 51.06 -0.15 30.62
N PRO A 1153 51.42 0.25 29.40
CA PRO A 1153 52.76 0.72 29.09
C PRO A 1153 53.09 2.07 29.78
N PRO A 1154 54.37 2.36 30.08
CA PRO A 1154 55.50 1.48 29.87
C PRO A 1154 55.51 0.32 30.87
N PHE A 1155 55.75 -0.90 30.38
CA PHE A 1155 56.05 -2.04 31.24
C PHE A 1155 57.42 -2.61 30.88
N ILE A 1156 57.98 -3.37 31.81
CA ILE A 1156 59.32 -3.94 31.70
C ILE A 1156 59.19 -5.44 31.51
N TRP A 1157 59.92 -5.96 30.53
CA TRP A 1157 60.03 -7.40 30.30
C TRP A 1157 61.49 -7.85 30.40
N GLU A 1158 61.70 -9.04 30.97
CA GLU A 1158 62.98 -9.70 31.11
C GLU A 1158 62.92 -11.09 30.45
N ASP A 1159 63.94 -11.46 29.69
CA ASP A 1159 64.04 -12.78 29.05
C ASP A 1159 64.78 -13.77 29.96
N PRO A 1160 64.06 -14.70 30.64
CA PRO A 1160 64.68 -15.64 31.57
C PRO A 1160 65.57 -16.68 30.91
N GLN A 1161 65.51 -16.81 29.57
CA GLN A 1161 66.31 -17.78 28.82
C GLN A 1161 67.47 -17.14 28.07
N THR A 1162 67.80 -15.88 28.34
CA THR A 1162 68.88 -15.13 27.66
C THR A 1162 70.19 -15.92 27.60
N THR A 1163 70.57 -16.61 28.69
CA THR A 1163 71.83 -17.37 28.81
C THR A 1163 71.86 -18.67 28.01
N ASN A 1164 70.71 -19.19 27.55
CA ASN A 1164 70.63 -20.42 26.77
C ASN A 1164 70.97 -20.23 25.29
N PHE A 1165 71.15 -18.98 24.84
CA PHE A 1165 71.35 -18.65 23.44
C PHE A 1165 72.55 -17.72 23.26
N SER A 1166 73.46 -18.03 22.34
CA SER A 1166 74.62 -17.18 22.03
C SER A 1166 74.25 -15.90 21.28
N ARG A 1167 73.07 -15.86 20.66
CA ARG A 1167 72.45 -14.69 20.04
C ARG A 1167 70.93 -14.84 20.00
N ARG A 1168 70.19 -13.78 20.30
CA ARG A 1168 68.72 -13.75 20.25
C ARG A 1168 68.25 -12.37 19.81
N PHE A 1169 67.25 -12.33 18.93
CA PHE A 1169 66.61 -11.13 18.41
C PHE A 1169 65.20 -11.04 18.98
N TYR A 1170 64.72 -9.82 19.23
CA TYR A 1170 63.41 -9.57 19.83
C TYR A 1170 62.57 -8.66 18.94
N ARG A 1171 61.26 -8.88 18.89
CA ARG A 1171 60.28 -7.95 18.32
C ARG A 1171 59.05 -7.91 19.20
N VAL A 1172 58.38 -6.76 19.21
CA VAL A 1172 57.09 -6.56 19.88
C VAL A 1172 56.02 -6.30 18.82
N LEU A 1173 54.85 -6.89 19.03
CA LEU A 1173 53.70 -6.84 18.13
C LEU A 1173 52.45 -6.46 18.94
N LEU A 1174 51.55 -5.73 18.31
CA LEU A 1174 50.14 -5.61 18.73
C LEU A 1174 49.34 -6.68 17.98
N GLU A 1175 48.32 -7.25 18.61
CA GLU A 1175 47.34 -8.05 17.87
C GLU A 1175 46.51 -7.13 16.94
N PRO A 1176 46.12 -7.57 15.71
CA PRO A 1176 45.29 -6.80 14.79
C PRO A 1176 43.94 -6.37 15.34
#